data_AF-A0A437DGH9-F1
#
_entry.id   AF-A0A437DGH9-F1
#
_cell.length_a   1.000
_cell.length_b   1.000
_cell.length_c   1.000
_cell.angle_alpha   90.00
_cell.angle_beta   90.00
_cell.angle_gamma   90.00
#
_symmetry.space_group_name_H-M   'P 1'
#
loop_
_entity.id
_entity.type
_entity.pdbx_description
1 polymer ?
#
loop_
_entity_poly.entity_id
_entity_poly.type
_entity_poly.pdbx_seq_one_letter_code
_entity_poly.pdbx_strand_id
1 'polypeptide(L)'
;METPGRISASTDALDFTVENVEKALHQLYYDPNIENKNLAQKWLMQAQVSPQAWQFCWILLSPDKVPEIQYFGASALHTKISRYWSDIPTDQYESLKSQLFSQIACFSSGSKMVLTRLCVALASLALNTMPEAWPGAVAEMVRVFQEEGGGVDGRARCLALLELLTVLPEEFQTSRLPQYRKGQVRGALAREWGSVCPLLQQLLRRTDSPGAVKARVLRCLSSWVQLDVPLSESEGLVHDCFGALPDPELFDTAVEAIVNAISQPDSQRYVNTLLKLVPRVLALQDQLRAAVQNGDMETCHGICRIAVTLGENHSRTLLEQVDHWQSFLALVNMIMFCTGIPGHYPVNETTSSLTLIFWYTLQDEIMSFESEKQAVYLQVYRPVYFQLVDVLLHKAQFPSDQEYASWSSDEKEQFRIYRVDISDTLMYVYEMLGAELLSNLYDKLGRLLTNTEQPTSWQHTEALLYGFQSIAETIDVNYSDVIPGLIGLIPRININNVQLADTVMFTIGALAEWLADHPVMLSSVLPLVLQALGNPDLSVSSVSTLKKICRECKYDLPPYATNIVAVSQEVLIKQIHKTSQCMWLMQALGFLLSALPVEDILRNLHSLITPYIQQLEKLADETPNPANKLAIIHILGLLSNLFTTLDISKQDDESADGTAPPAD
;
A
#
# COMPACT_ATOMS: atom_id res chain seq x y z
N MET A 1 -62.57 26.30 22.43
CA MET A 1 -61.97 25.42 23.45
C MET A 1 -61.15 24.39 22.71
N GLU A 2 -59.84 24.27 22.80
CA GLU A 2 -58.76 25.04 23.42
C GLU A 2 -57.52 24.63 22.59
N THR A 3 -56.67 25.61 22.29
CA THR A 3 -55.49 25.49 21.43
C THR A 3 -54.46 24.47 21.94
N PRO A 4 -53.81 23.69 21.07
CA PRO A 4 -52.63 22.91 21.45
C PRO A 4 -51.46 23.87 21.68
N GLY A 5 -50.85 23.77 22.86
CA GLY A 5 -49.72 24.59 23.27
C GLY A 5 -48.57 24.46 22.29
N ARG A 6 -48.36 25.51 21.48
CA ARG A 6 -47.04 25.86 20.96
C ARG A 6 -46.12 25.98 22.17
N ILE A 7 -45.19 25.05 22.33
CA ILE A 7 -43.98 25.30 23.10
C ILE A 7 -43.28 26.43 22.35
N SER A 8 -43.35 27.61 22.95
CA SER A 8 -42.65 28.80 22.53
C SER A 8 -41.18 28.46 22.33
N ALA A 9 -40.66 28.82 21.16
CA ALA A 9 -39.24 28.99 20.93
C ALA A 9 -38.74 30.11 21.85
N SER A 10 -38.41 29.76 23.09
CA SER A 10 -37.49 30.53 23.91
C SER A 10 -36.14 29.82 23.83
N THR A 11 -35.34 30.23 22.85
CA THR A 11 -33.87 30.20 23.02
C THR A 11 -33.57 31.14 24.19
N ASP A 12 -33.76 30.65 25.41
CA ASP A 12 -32.97 31.14 26.54
C ASP A 12 -31.52 30.90 26.12
N ALA A 13 -30.75 31.96 25.99
CA ALA A 13 -29.31 31.86 25.88
C ALA A 13 -28.83 31.29 27.22
N LEU A 14 -28.88 29.95 27.36
CA LEU A 14 -28.38 29.24 28.52
C LEU A 14 -26.94 29.69 28.73
N ASP A 15 -26.72 30.37 29.85
CA ASP A 15 -25.40 30.83 30.23
C ASP A 15 -24.46 29.63 30.40
N PHE A 16 -23.17 29.84 30.12
CA PHE A 16 -22.17 28.78 30.12
C PHE A 16 -21.70 28.46 31.55
N THR A 17 -22.63 28.00 32.39
CA THR A 17 -22.36 27.55 33.77
C THR A 17 -22.00 26.07 33.80
N VAL A 18 -21.35 25.63 34.89
CA VAL A 18 -20.95 24.22 35.10
C VAL A 18 -22.16 23.29 34.98
N GLU A 19 -23.29 23.63 35.59
CA GLU A 19 -24.50 22.81 35.61
C GLU A 19 -25.11 22.65 34.22
N ASN A 20 -25.08 23.71 33.40
CA ASN A 20 -25.60 23.67 32.04
C ASN A 20 -24.68 22.88 31.12
N VAL A 21 -23.36 23.00 31.31
CA VAL A 21 -22.37 22.19 30.60
C VAL A 21 -22.52 20.71 30.94
N GLU A 22 -22.71 20.36 32.22
CA GLU A 22 -22.95 18.98 32.63
C GLU A 22 -24.24 18.40 32.05
N LYS A 23 -25.34 19.17 32.02
CA LYS A 23 -26.60 18.75 31.39
C LYS A 23 -26.42 18.51 29.89
N ALA A 24 -25.73 19.41 29.20
CA ALA A 24 -25.46 19.27 27.77
C ALA A 24 -24.55 18.06 27.48
N LEU A 25 -23.53 17.80 28.32
CA LEU A 25 -22.71 16.60 28.22
C LEU A 25 -23.52 15.33 28.47
N HIS A 26 -24.40 15.33 29.47
CA HIS A 26 -25.29 14.21 29.74
C HIS A 26 -26.19 13.93 28.54
N GLN A 27 -26.75 14.97 27.92
CA GLN A 27 -27.54 14.86 26.70
C GLN A 27 -26.71 14.30 25.54
N LEU A 28 -25.48 14.79 25.34
CA LEU A 28 -24.60 14.32 24.26
C LEU A 28 -24.25 12.83 24.38
N TYR A 29 -23.92 12.37 25.59
CA TYR A 29 -23.50 10.99 25.81
C TYR A 29 -24.67 10.01 25.92
N TYR A 30 -25.74 10.37 26.62
CA TYR A 30 -26.77 9.42 27.06
C TYR A 30 -28.15 9.57 26.38
N ASP A 31 -28.43 10.67 25.66
CA ASP A 31 -29.73 10.84 24.97
C ASP A 31 -29.80 9.92 23.73
N PRO A 32 -30.82 9.04 23.58
CA PRO A 32 -30.92 8.18 22.40
C PRO A 32 -31.25 8.94 21.10
N ASN A 33 -31.74 10.19 21.18
CA ASN A 33 -32.11 10.99 20.02
C ASN A 33 -30.88 11.69 19.41
N ILE A 34 -30.57 11.36 18.14
CA ILE A 34 -29.46 11.95 17.38
C ILE A 34 -29.61 13.47 17.20
N GLU A 35 -30.83 14.00 17.04
CA GLU A 35 -31.04 15.45 16.91
C GLU A 35 -30.67 16.20 18.18
N ASN A 36 -31.03 15.64 19.34
CA ASN A 36 -30.67 16.18 20.64
C ASN A 36 -29.16 16.14 20.89
N LYS A 37 -28.49 15.04 20.51
CA LYS A 37 -27.02 14.95 20.54
C LYS A 37 -26.36 16.04 19.69
N ASN A 38 -26.87 16.26 18.48
CA ASN A 38 -26.36 17.30 17.57
C ASN A 38 -26.54 18.71 18.14
N LEU A 39 -27.69 18.98 18.78
CA LEU A 39 -27.94 20.26 19.45
C LEU A 39 -26.99 20.47 20.64
N ALA A 40 -26.86 19.47 21.50
CA ALA A 40 -25.93 19.49 22.64
C ALA A 40 -24.47 19.68 22.18
N GLN A 41 -24.05 18.98 21.12
CA GLN A 41 -22.70 19.12 20.57
C GLN A 41 -22.43 20.53 20.04
N LYS A 42 -23.38 21.13 19.29
CA LYS A 42 -23.25 22.50 18.79
C LYS A 42 -23.16 23.52 19.92
N TRP A 43 -23.98 23.35 20.96
CA TRP A 43 -23.94 24.24 22.13
C TRP A 43 -22.64 24.07 22.93
N LEU A 44 -22.17 22.83 23.13
CA LEU A 44 -20.90 22.55 23.82
C LEU A 44 -19.69 23.10 23.05
N MET A 45 -19.70 23.08 21.71
CA MET A 45 -18.68 23.75 20.90
C MET A 45 -18.64 25.26 21.15
N GLN A 46 -19.80 25.90 21.34
CA GLN A 46 -19.87 27.33 21.68
C GLN A 46 -19.39 27.59 23.10
N ALA A 47 -19.80 26.75 24.06
CA ALA A 47 -19.30 26.82 25.44
C ALA A 47 -17.77 26.68 25.51
N GLN A 48 -17.18 25.77 24.73
CA GLN A 48 -15.74 25.49 24.75
C GLN A 48 -14.88 26.69 24.32
N VAL A 49 -15.38 27.53 23.42
CA VAL A 49 -14.64 28.72 22.93
C VAL A 49 -14.93 29.99 23.74
N SER A 50 -15.97 29.96 24.58
CA SER A 50 -16.40 31.09 25.40
C SER A 50 -15.34 31.55 26.42
N PRO A 51 -15.43 32.79 26.95
CA PRO A 51 -14.60 33.22 28.08
C PRO A 51 -14.83 32.41 29.36
N GLN A 52 -16.07 31.98 29.61
CA GLN A 52 -16.48 31.18 30.77
C GLN A 52 -15.74 29.82 30.84
N ALA A 53 -15.29 29.32 29.69
CA ALA A 53 -14.48 28.10 29.60
C ALA A 53 -13.25 28.13 30.50
N TRP A 54 -12.61 29.29 30.69
CA TRP A 54 -11.47 29.43 31.60
C TRP A 54 -11.77 29.13 33.06
N GLN A 55 -13.05 29.20 33.47
CA GLN A 55 -13.49 28.96 34.84
C GLN A 55 -14.12 27.57 34.99
N PHE A 56 -15.11 27.22 34.16
CA PHE A 56 -15.83 25.96 34.34
C PHE A 56 -14.94 24.75 34.08
N CYS A 57 -13.93 24.84 33.20
CA CYS A 57 -13.09 23.70 32.83
C CYS A 57 -12.38 23.06 34.04
N TRP A 58 -11.90 23.88 34.99
CA TRP A 58 -11.24 23.41 36.21
C TRP A 58 -12.22 22.74 37.17
N ILE A 59 -13.46 23.25 37.23
CA ILE A 59 -14.50 22.67 38.09
C ILE A 59 -14.93 21.30 37.54
N LEU A 60 -15.00 21.15 36.21
CA LEU A 60 -15.32 19.86 35.57
C LEU A 60 -14.25 18.79 35.79
N LEU A 61 -13.01 19.17 36.12
CA LEU A 61 -11.91 18.26 36.48
C LEU A 61 -11.99 17.76 37.92
N SER A 62 -13.01 18.15 38.68
CA SER A 62 -13.18 17.72 40.07
C SER A 62 -13.38 16.20 40.17
N PRO A 63 -12.90 15.56 41.25
CA PRO A 63 -12.93 14.10 41.41
C PRO A 63 -14.34 13.51 41.59
N ASP A 64 -15.35 14.35 41.89
CA ASP A 64 -16.76 13.96 41.99
C ASP A 64 -17.43 13.77 40.62
N LYS A 65 -16.76 14.18 39.52
CA LYS A 65 -17.28 14.10 38.16
C LYS A 65 -16.87 12.80 37.48
N VAL A 66 -17.71 12.32 36.55
CA VAL A 66 -17.40 11.13 35.74
C VAL A 66 -16.33 11.45 34.68
N PRO A 67 -15.53 10.46 34.23
CA PRO A 67 -14.40 10.68 33.32
C PRO A 67 -14.75 11.43 32.02
N GLU A 68 -15.94 11.22 31.46
CA GLU A 68 -16.39 11.86 30.22
C GLU A 68 -16.59 13.37 30.41
N ILE A 69 -17.06 13.77 31.60
CA ILE A 69 -17.24 15.19 31.98
C ILE A 69 -15.86 15.83 32.24
N GLN A 70 -15.00 15.13 32.98
CA GLN A 70 -13.62 15.56 33.22
C GLN A 70 -12.85 15.74 31.91
N TYR A 71 -13.05 14.84 30.95
CA TYR A 71 -12.43 14.92 29.63
C TYR A 71 -12.86 16.20 28.88
N PHE A 72 -14.13 16.60 28.96
CA PHE A 72 -14.57 17.88 28.38
C PHE A 72 -13.87 19.07 29.03
N GLY A 73 -13.69 19.06 30.35
CA GLY A 73 -12.90 20.07 31.07
C GLY A 73 -11.47 20.18 30.55
N ALA A 74 -10.74 19.06 30.47
CA ALA A 74 -9.39 19.02 29.91
C ALA A 74 -9.34 19.46 28.43
N SER A 75 -10.34 19.07 27.63
CA SER A 75 -10.45 19.42 26.21
C SER A 75 -10.72 20.90 26.00
N ALA A 76 -11.55 21.51 26.85
CA ALA A 76 -11.76 22.96 26.87
C ALA A 76 -10.46 23.70 27.17
N LEU A 77 -9.70 23.28 28.19
CA LEU A 77 -8.39 23.85 28.51
C LEU A 77 -7.42 23.80 27.32
N HIS A 78 -7.26 22.63 26.70
CA HIS A 78 -6.42 22.48 25.51
C HIS A 78 -6.86 23.42 24.39
N THR A 79 -8.16 23.50 24.10
CA THR A 79 -8.70 24.36 23.04
C THR A 79 -8.45 25.84 23.32
N LYS A 80 -8.66 26.27 24.58
CA LYS A 80 -8.40 27.65 24.99
C LYS A 80 -6.92 28.01 24.89
N ILE A 81 -6.02 27.14 25.35
CA ILE A 81 -4.56 27.36 25.27
C ILE A 81 -4.07 27.34 23.82
N SER A 82 -4.49 26.36 23.02
CA SER A 82 -3.99 26.17 21.64
C SER A 82 -4.55 27.19 20.64
N ARG A 83 -5.80 27.66 20.82
CA ARG A 83 -6.47 28.55 19.85
C ARG A 83 -6.67 29.99 20.34
N TYR A 84 -6.79 30.19 21.64
CA TYR A 84 -7.11 31.49 22.26
C TYR A 84 -5.98 31.95 23.18
N TRP A 85 -4.73 31.69 22.78
CA TRP A 85 -3.52 32.05 23.54
C TRP A 85 -3.44 33.56 23.87
N SER A 86 -3.93 34.41 22.96
CA SER A 86 -3.99 35.87 23.14
C SER A 86 -4.88 36.32 24.30
N ASP A 87 -5.82 35.49 24.75
CA ASP A 87 -6.71 35.80 25.86
C ASP A 87 -6.00 35.74 27.22
N ILE A 88 -4.80 35.14 27.27
CA ILE A 88 -4.08 34.88 28.53
C ILE A 88 -3.05 36.00 28.77
N PRO A 89 -3.20 36.78 29.85
CA PRO A 89 -2.20 37.76 30.25
C PRO A 89 -0.86 37.09 30.61
N THR A 90 0.25 37.74 30.26
CA THR A 90 1.61 37.18 30.47
C THR A 90 1.95 36.91 31.93
N ASP A 91 1.38 37.66 32.87
CA ASP A 91 1.50 37.46 34.32
C ASP A 91 0.80 36.18 34.82
N GLN A 92 -0.13 35.61 34.04
CA GLN A 92 -0.87 34.41 34.41
C GLN A 92 -0.22 33.11 33.90
N TYR A 93 0.83 33.20 33.07
CA TYR A 93 1.48 32.01 32.48
C TYR A 93 2.00 31.05 33.55
N GLU A 94 2.66 31.56 34.59
CA GLU A 94 3.22 30.72 35.67
C GLU A 94 2.14 30.05 36.52
N SER A 95 1.04 30.77 36.80
CA SER A 95 -0.10 30.24 37.54
C SER A 95 -0.78 29.12 36.74
N LEU A 96 -1.03 29.35 35.44
CA LEU A 96 -1.66 28.37 34.56
C LEU A 96 -0.78 27.11 34.42
N LYS A 97 0.53 27.29 34.23
CA LYS A 97 1.51 26.22 34.20
C LYS A 97 1.47 25.38 35.49
N SER A 98 1.51 26.03 36.65
CA SER A 98 1.48 25.36 37.97
C SER A 98 0.18 24.58 38.18
N GLN A 99 -0.96 25.13 37.77
CA GLN A 99 -2.26 24.45 37.84
C GLN A 99 -2.30 23.20 36.95
N LEU A 100 -1.81 23.28 35.71
CA LEU A 100 -1.74 22.13 34.82
C LEU A 100 -0.83 21.02 35.37
N PHE A 101 0.34 21.36 35.90
CA PHE A 101 1.21 20.37 36.57
C PHE A 101 0.49 19.69 37.74
N SER A 102 -0.19 20.46 38.59
CA SER A 102 -0.95 19.90 39.71
C SER A 102 -2.06 18.96 39.23
N GLN A 103 -2.80 19.33 38.18
CA GLN A 103 -3.87 18.47 37.64
C GLN A 103 -3.30 17.19 37.01
N ILE A 104 -2.22 17.28 36.23
CA ILE A 104 -1.57 16.09 35.65
C ILE A 104 -1.08 15.15 36.76
N ALA A 105 -0.52 15.69 37.86
CA ALA A 105 -0.12 14.89 39.02
C ALA A 105 -1.33 14.20 39.68
N CYS A 106 -2.46 14.90 39.87
CA CYS A 106 -3.70 14.31 40.38
C CYS A 106 -4.24 13.20 39.47
N PHE A 107 -4.24 13.41 38.15
CA PHE A 107 -4.76 12.47 37.17
C PHE A 107 -3.78 11.36 36.77
N SER A 108 -2.55 11.36 37.31
CA SER A 108 -1.55 10.31 37.05
C SER A 108 -2.03 8.90 37.45
N SER A 109 -2.90 8.82 38.48
CA SER A 109 -3.54 7.58 38.94
C SER A 109 -5.03 7.49 38.53
N GLY A 110 -5.51 8.46 37.75
CA GLY A 110 -6.91 8.60 37.35
C GLY A 110 -7.19 8.10 35.92
N SER A 111 -8.17 8.72 35.26
CA SER A 111 -8.55 8.36 33.89
C SER A 111 -7.46 8.73 32.87
N LYS A 112 -6.96 7.73 32.13
CA LYS A 112 -5.91 7.92 31.11
C LYS A 112 -6.30 8.92 30.03
N MET A 113 -7.56 8.91 29.56
CA MET A 113 -8.00 9.85 28.52
C MET A 113 -7.93 11.32 28.98
N VAL A 114 -8.19 11.57 30.27
CA VAL A 114 -8.12 12.91 30.86
C VAL A 114 -6.67 13.31 31.06
N LEU A 115 -5.83 12.40 31.58
CA LEU A 115 -4.39 12.60 31.71
C LEU A 115 -3.75 12.99 30.38
N THR A 116 -3.96 12.20 29.32
CA THR A 116 -3.44 12.51 27.97
C THR A 116 -3.88 13.90 27.53
N ARG A 117 -5.17 14.24 27.68
CA ARG A 117 -5.68 15.55 27.25
C ARG A 117 -5.07 16.72 28.04
N LEU A 118 -4.82 16.55 29.34
CA LEU A 118 -4.13 17.54 30.17
C LEU A 118 -2.65 17.67 29.76
N CYS A 119 -1.98 16.56 29.45
CA CYS A 119 -0.62 16.58 28.91
C CYS A 119 -0.55 17.34 27.58
N VAL A 120 -1.52 17.13 26.68
CA VAL A 120 -1.62 17.89 25.42
C VAL A 120 -1.85 19.38 25.70
N ALA A 121 -2.70 19.74 26.68
CA ALA A 121 -2.91 21.14 27.07
C ALA A 121 -1.63 21.81 27.58
N LEU A 122 -0.85 21.12 28.42
CA LEU A 122 0.43 21.62 28.91
C LEU A 122 1.49 21.68 27.81
N ALA A 123 1.50 20.72 26.88
CA ALA A 123 2.35 20.76 25.69
C ALA A 123 2.05 22.00 24.84
N SER A 124 0.78 22.31 24.55
CA SER A 124 0.42 23.54 23.82
C SER A 124 0.88 24.80 24.55
N LEU A 125 0.80 24.84 25.89
CA LEU A 125 1.31 25.96 26.69
C LEU A 125 2.83 26.10 26.54
N ALA A 126 3.56 24.99 26.63
CA ALA A 126 5.01 24.96 26.45
C ALA A 126 5.40 25.46 25.03
N LEU A 127 4.74 24.96 23.99
CA LEU A 127 5.03 25.36 22.60
C LEU A 127 4.75 26.85 22.34
N ASN A 128 3.73 27.42 22.97
CA ASN A 128 3.44 28.86 22.84
C ASN A 128 4.44 29.75 23.60
N THR A 129 5.03 29.25 24.67
CA THR A 129 5.95 30.01 25.56
C THR A 129 7.42 29.82 25.24
N MET A 130 7.82 28.69 24.63
CA MET A 130 9.20 28.43 24.21
C MET A 130 9.60 29.26 22.98
N PRO A 131 10.87 29.67 22.82
CA PRO A 131 11.97 29.59 23.79
C PRO A 131 12.04 30.78 24.76
N GLU A 132 11.20 31.80 24.61
CA GLU A 132 11.36 33.11 25.26
C GLU A 132 10.90 33.13 26.72
N ALA A 133 9.64 32.76 26.96
CA ALA A 133 9.02 32.85 28.29
C ALA A 133 9.25 31.59 29.14
N TRP A 134 9.47 30.44 28.49
CA TRP A 134 9.78 29.18 29.18
C TRP A 134 11.00 28.48 28.55
N PRO A 135 12.22 29.02 28.75
CA PRO A 135 13.44 28.31 28.38
C PRO A 135 13.59 27.07 29.26
N GLY A 136 13.95 25.92 28.69
CA GLY A 136 14.17 24.70 29.49
C GLY A 136 12.90 23.97 29.92
N ALA A 137 11.78 24.13 29.20
CA ALA A 137 10.48 23.57 29.59
C ALA A 137 10.54 22.06 29.89
N VAL A 138 11.25 21.30 29.06
CA VAL A 138 11.39 19.85 29.22
C VAL A 138 12.24 19.50 30.43
N ALA A 139 13.36 20.19 30.67
CA ALA A 139 14.16 20.00 31.87
C ALA A 139 13.35 20.26 33.16
N GLU A 140 12.50 21.30 33.16
CA GLU A 140 11.60 21.58 34.29
C GLU A 140 10.53 20.49 34.47
N MET A 141 9.89 20.03 33.38
CA MET A 141 8.93 18.92 33.42
C MET A 141 9.56 17.67 34.06
N VAL A 142 10.77 17.30 33.62
CA VAL A 142 11.50 16.15 34.17
C VAL A 142 11.75 16.33 35.66
N ARG A 143 12.22 17.51 36.09
CA ARG A 143 12.48 17.81 37.50
C ARG A 143 11.21 17.71 38.36
N VAL A 144 10.12 18.36 37.94
CA VAL A 144 8.85 18.42 38.69
C VAL A 144 8.25 17.02 38.91
N PHE A 145 8.31 16.14 37.91
CA PHE A 145 7.78 14.79 38.04
C PHE A 145 8.75 13.80 38.75
N GLN A 146 10.03 14.15 38.86
CA GLN A 146 11.03 13.36 39.61
C GLN A 146 11.09 13.71 41.10
N GLU A 147 10.80 14.95 41.50
CA GLU A 147 10.82 15.37 42.91
C GLU A 147 9.83 14.55 43.76
N GLU A 148 10.34 13.80 44.75
CA GLU A 148 9.55 13.01 45.70
C GLU A 148 8.80 13.92 46.68
N GLY A 149 7.70 14.53 46.23
CA GLY A 149 7.02 15.61 46.98
C GLY A 149 5.50 15.50 47.14
N GLY A 150 4.85 14.44 46.67
CA GLY A 150 3.41 14.27 46.84
C GLY A 150 3.07 12.79 46.86
N GLY A 151 2.16 12.36 47.75
CA GLY A 151 1.82 10.94 48.06
C GLY A 151 1.24 10.08 46.93
N VAL A 152 1.65 10.33 45.69
CA VAL A 152 1.35 9.60 44.46
C VAL A 152 2.48 8.59 44.19
N ASP A 153 2.10 7.37 43.80
CA ASP A 153 3.02 6.31 43.38
C ASP A 153 4.07 6.83 42.38
N GLY A 154 5.35 6.58 42.65
CA GLY A 154 6.46 6.98 41.77
C GLY A 154 6.32 6.43 40.35
N ARG A 155 5.67 5.27 40.18
CA ARG A 155 5.35 4.70 38.87
C ARG A 155 4.34 5.55 38.10
N ALA A 156 3.26 5.98 38.75
CA ALA A 156 2.22 6.78 38.10
C ALA A 156 2.78 8.13 37.62
N ARG A 157 3.65 8.75 38.43
CA ARG A 157 4.36 9.99 38.05
C ARG A 157 5.29 9.78 36.85
N CYS A 158 6.05 8.70 36.83
CA CYS A 158 6.90 8.36 35.69
C CYS A 158 6.09 8.16 34.39
N LEU A 159 4.95 7.48 34.46
CA LEU A 159 4.08 7.26 33.30
C LEU A 159 3.44 8.56 32.81
N ALA A 160 3.03 9.46 33.72
CA ALA A 160 2.50 10.78 33.38
C ALA A 160 3.56 11.67 32.72
N LEU A 161 4.80 11.66 33.22
CA LEU A 161 5.92 12.37 32.60
C LEU A 161 6.18 11.85 31.18
N LEU A 162 6.29 10.53 31.00
CA LEU A 162 6.50 9.95 29.68
C LEU A 162 5.33 10.25 28.73
N GLU A 163 4.10 10.34 29.26
CA GLU A 163 2.96 10.81 28.48
C GLU A 163 3.18 12.23 27.96
N LEU A 164 3.50 13.15 28.87
CA LEU A 164 3.74 14.56 28.55
C LEU A 164 4.87 14.73 27.52
N LEU A 165 5.97 13.99 27.70
CA LEU A 165 7.08 14.00 26.77
C LEU A 165 6.71 13.38 25.41
N THR A 166 5.79 12.41 25.36
CA THR A 166 5.34 11.80 24.10
C THR A 166 4.43 12.74 23.31
N VAL A 167 3.48 13.40 23.97
CA VAL A 167 2.51 14.28 23.26
C VAL A 167 3.10 15.64 22.88
N LEU A 168 4.22 16.05 23.47
CA LEU A 168 4.83 17.35 23.18
C LEU A 168 5.31 17.49 21.71
N PRO A 169 6.09 16.54 21.15
CA PRO A 169 6.39 16.53 19.72
C PRO A 169 5.15 16.39 18.84
N GLU A 170 4.19 15.53 19.20
CA GLU A 170 2.96 15.30 18.43
C GLU A 170 2.13 16.59 18.30
N GLU A 171 1.96 17.32 19.41
CA GLU A 171 1.27 18.60 19.42
C GLU A 171 2.03 19.64 18.57
N PHE A 172 3.36 19.64 18.59
CA PHE A 172 4.16 20.53 17.73
C PHE A 172 3.88 20.30 16.25
N GLN A 173 3.78 19.04 15.80
CA GLN A 173 3.49 18.71 14.40
C GLN A 173 2.13 19.27 13.96
N THR A 174 1.11 19.15 14.82
CA THR A 174 -0.25 19.66 14.52
C THR A 174 -0.45 21.14 14.86
N SER A 175 0.54 21.79 15.48
CA SER A 175 0.43 23.17 15.96
C SER A 175 0.15 24.15 14.83
N ARG A 176 -0.66 25.19 15.13
CA ARG A 176 -0.99 26.29 14.21
C ARG A 176 -0.04 27.48 14.35
N LEU A 177 1.16 27.26 14.88
CA LEU A 177 2.17 28.31 15.02
C LEU A 177 2.62 28.82 13.64
N PRO A 178 2.90 30.14 13.48
CA PRO A 178 3.49 30.68 12.26
C PRO A 178 4.84 30.02 11.93
N GLN A 179 5.19 29.91 10.65
CA GLN A 179 6.38 29.18 10.20
C GLN A 179 7.69 29.63 10.88
N TYR A 180 7.87 30.95 11.05
CA TYR A 180 9.02 31.50 11.78
C TYR A 180 9.09 31.01 13.24
N ARG A 181 7.95 31.01 13.94
CA ARG A 181 7.85 30.48 15.31
C ARG A 181 8.08 28.96 15.34
N LYS A 182 7.57 28.21 14.37
CA LYS A 182 7.85 26.77 14.23
C LYS A 182 9.35 26.48 14.15
N GLY A 183 10.10 27.28 13.38
CA GLY A 183 11.56 27.16 13.31
C GLY A 183 12.25 27.39 14.65
N GLN A 184 11.87 28.44 15.38
CA GLN A 184 12.42 28.73 16.70
C GLN A 184 12.11 27.63 17.73
N VAL A 185 10.85 27.17 17.77
CA VAL A 185 10.39 26.13 18.71
C VAL A 185 11.03 24.79 18.36
N ARG A 186 11.15 24.43 17.08
CA ARG A 186 11.89 23.22 16.66
C ARG A 186 13.33 23.24 17.15
N GLY A 187 14.04 24.36 16.96
CA GLY A 187 15.41 24.51 17.44
C GLY A 187 15.52 24.45 18.97
N ALA A 188 14.49 24.87 19.70
CA ALA A 188 14.43 24.73 21.16
C ALA A 188 14.19 23.27 21.57
N LEU A 189 13.20 22.60 20.98
CA LEU A 189 12.92 21.17 21.23
C LEU A 189 14.12 20.28 20.91
N ALA A 190 14.82 20.54 19.80
CA ALA A 190 16.04 19.81 19.45
C ALA A 190 17.12 19.91 20.54
N ARG A 191 17.27 21.07 21.20
CA ARG A 191 18.20 21.21 22.34
C ARG A 191 17.72 20.44 23.58
N GLU A 192 16.41 20.37 23.80
CA GLU A 192 15.83 19.62 24.91
C GLU A 192 15.98 18.09 24.74
N TRP A 193 16.25 17.60 23.52
CA TRP A 193 16.53 16.18 23.30
C TRP A 193 17.69 15.67 24.17
N GLY A 194 18.70 16.52 24.41
CA GLY A 194 19.82 16.20 25.30
C GLY A 194 19.41 15.89 26.75
N SER A 195 18.23 16.34 27.19
CA SER A 195 17.65 16.01 28.49
C SER A 195 16.74 14.78 28.44
N VAL A 196 16.06 14.56 27.31
CA VAL A 196 15.10 13.45 27.13
C VAL A 196 15.83 12.13 26.86
N CYS A 197 16.79 12.12 25.94
CA CYS A 197 17.48 10.89 25.53
C CYS A 197 18.12 10.14 26.73
N PRO A 198 18.87 10.78 27.64
CA PRO A 198 19.45 10.08 28.80
C PRO A 198 18.40 9.50 29.75
N LEU A 199 17.27 10.22 29.96
CA LEU A 199 16.16 9.73 30.77
C LEU A 199 15.56 8.46 30.17
N LEU A 200 15.28 8.47 28.87
CA LEU A 200 14.73 7.32 28.15
C LEU A 200 15.69 6.12 28.19
N GLN A 201 16.99 6.34 27.96
CA GLN A 201 18.02 5.30 28.07
C GLN A 201 18.08 4.70 29.47
N GLN A 202 18.08 5.54 30.50
CA GLN A 202 18.10 5.07 31.90
C GLN A 202 16.89 4.20 32.23
N LEU A 203 15.69 4.62 31.81
CA LEU A 203 14.45 3.90 32.08
C LEU A 203 14.36 2.58 31.30
N LEU A 204 14.87 2.53 30.07
CA LEU A 204 14.86 1.33 29.25
C LEU A 204 15.87 0.27 29.74
N ARG A 205 17.07 0.72 30.15
CA ARG A 205 18.15 -0.15 30.66
C ARG A 205 17.93 -0.68 32.07
N ARG A 206 17.10 -0.01 32.89
CA ARG A 206 16.75 -0.50 34.24
C ARG A 206 16.06 -1.86 34.14
N THR A 207 16.61 -2.86 34.83
CA THR A 207 16.06 -4.22 34.84
C THR A 207 14.74 -4.33 35.60
N ASP A 208 14.54 -3.49 36.61
CA ASP A 208 13.34 -3.41 37.45
C ASP A 208 12.25 -2.46 36.88
N SER A 209 12.51 -1.81 35.74
CA SER A 209 11.48 -1.01 35.05
C SER A 209 10.33 -1.90 34.57
N PRO A 210 9.07 -1.63 34.95
CA PRO A 210 7.92 -2.39 34.47
C PRO A 210 7.77 -2.31 32.94
N GLY A 211 7.25 -3.36 32.30
CA GLY A 211 7.00 -3.39 30.84
C GLY A 211 6.20 -2.17 30.34
N ALA A 212 5.16 -1.76 31.07
CA ALA A 212 4.37 -0.56 30.74
C ALA A 212 5.21 0.75 30.67
N VAL A 213 6.25 0.87 31.49
CA VAL A 213 7.17 2.02 31.46
C VAL A 213 8.07 1.93 30.24
N LYS A 214 8.66 0.75 29.97
CA LYS A 214 9.48 0.51 28.77
C LYS A 214 8.69 0.76 27.48
N ALA A 215 7.44 0.29 27.41
CA ALA A 215 6.55 0.59 26.27
C ALA A 215 6.31 2.10 26.10
N ARG A 216 6.16 2.86 27.20
CA ARG A 216 5.99 4.33 27.11
C ARG A 216 7.29 5.02 26.69
N VAL A 217 8.45 4.51 27.10
CA VAL A 217 9.76 4.99 26.63
C VAL A 217 9.91 4.80 25.13
N LEU A 218 9.56 3.62 24.60
CA LEU A 218 9.64 3.32 23.17
C LEU A 218 8.71 4.23 22.35
N ARG A 219 7.45 4.45 22.79
CA ARG A 219 6.54 5.41 22.15
C ARG A 219 7.07 6.85 22.20
N CYS A 220 7.66 7.24 23.33
CA CYS A 220 8.27 8.54 23.46
C CYS A 220 9.40 8.71 22.43
N LEU A 221 10.28 7.72 22.26
CA LEU A 221 11.29 7.75 21.19
C LEU A 221 10.63 7.94 19.82
N SER A 222 9.63 7.13 19.46
CA SER A 222 8.93 7.21 18.16
C SER A 222 8.35 8.60 17.87
N SER A 223 7.86 9.30 18.90
CA SER A 223 7.35 10.66 18.77
C SER A 223 8.46 11.69 18.57
N TRP A 224 9.56 11.59 19.33
CA TRP A 224 10.68 12.53 19.23
C TRP A 224 11.48 12.40 17.94
N VAL A 225 11.64 11.19 17.39
CA VAL A 225 12.35 10.99 16.12
C VAL A 225 11.66 11.69 14.94
N GLN A 226 10.36 12.00 15.04
CA GLN A 226 9.63 12.79 14.03
C GLN A 226 10.02 14.28 14.02
N LEU A 227 10.79 14.76 15.01
CA LEU A 227 11.30 16.14 15.05
C LEU A 227 12.64 16.33 14.32
N ASP A 228 13.04 15.35 13.50
CA ASP A 228 14.33 15.32 12.79
C ASP A 228 15.54 15.40 13.73
N VAL A 229 15.41 14.79 14.92
CA VAL A 229 16.54 14.64 15.85
C VAL A 229 17.64 13.82 15.17
N PRO A 230 18.92 14.27 15.20
CA PRO A 230 20.02 13.54 14.59
C PRO A 230 20.08 12.07 15.00
N LEU A 231 20.14 11.17 14.02
CA LEU A 231 20.22 9.73 14.28
C LEU A 231 21.46 9.37 15.13
N SER A 232 22.57 10.09 14.92
CA SER A 232 23.79 9.93 15.71
C SER A 232 23.63 10.23 17.21
N GLU A 233 22.75 11.18 17.58
CA GLU A 233 22.44 11.49 18.98
C GLU A 233 21.48 10.48 19.62
N SER A 234 20.71 9.77 18.78
CA SER A 234 19.77 8.74 19.22
C SER A 234 20.38 7.33 19.19
N GLU A 235 21.60 7.16 18.67
CA GLU A 235 22.27 5.88 18.41
C GLU A 235 22.18 4.91 19.60
N GLY A 236 22.57 5.36 20.79
CA GLY A 236 22.59 4.52 21.99
C GLY A 236 21.20 4.05 22.43
N LEU A 237 20.17 4.88 22.23
CA LEU A 237 18.80 4.56 22.61
C LEU A 237 18.16 3.63 21.58
N VAL A 238 18.38 3.87 20.29
CA VAL A 238 17.96 2.96 19.21
C VAL A 238 18.62 1.60 19.39
N HIS A 239 19.88 1.56 19.79
CA HIS A 239 20.57 0.31 20.12
C HIS A 239 19.90 -0.44 21.29
N ASP A 240 19.51 0.27 22.34
CA ASP A 240 18.78 -0.32 23.48
C ASP A 240 17.41 -0.88 23.07
N CYS A 241 16.73 -0.29 22.07
CA CYS A 241 15.44 -0.80 21.56
C CYS A 241 15.55 -2.23 21.00
N PHE A 242 16.66 -2.61 20.39
CA PHE A 242 16.87 -3.99 19.93
C PHE A 242 16.84 -4.99 21.10
N GLY A 243 17.24 -4.57 22.30
CA GLY A 243 17.17 -5.40 23.51
C GLY A 243 15.74 -5.62 24.03
N ALA A 244 14.75 -4.87 23.53
CA ALA A 244 13.34 -5.04 23.87
C ALA A 244 12.58 -5.98 22.91
N LEU A 245 13.13 -6.27 21.72
CA LEU A 245 12.51 -7.15 20.73
C LEU A 245 12.29 -8.61 21.19
N PRO A 246 13.07 -9.18 22.12
CA PRO A 246 12.76 -10.52 22.64
C PRO A 246 11.53 -10.57 23.57
N ASP A 247 11.02 -9.43 24.04
CA ASP A 247 9.87 -9.34 24.94
C ASP A 247 8.57 -9.16 24.12
N PRO A 248 7.65 -10.15 24.12
CA PRO A 248 6.40 -10.07 23.35
C PRO A 248 5.52 -8.87 23.71
N GLU A 249 5.54 -8.39 24.96
CA GLU A 249 4.73 -7.22 25.36
C GLU A 249 5.28 -5.90 24.79
N LEU A 250 6.56 -5.88 24.43
CA LEU A 250 7.26 -4.69 23.94
C LEU A 250 7.53 -4.74 22.43
N PHE A 251 7.41 -5.90 21.81
CA PHE A 251 7.83 -6.17 20.43
C PHE A 251 7.32 -5.12 19.44
N ASP A 252 6.01 -4.94 19.32
CA ASP A 252 5.42 -4.00 18.35
C ASP A 252 5.90 -2.57 18.57
N THR A 253 5.96 -2.16 19.84
CA THR A 253 6.36 -0.79 20.18
C THR A 253 7.86 -0.58 19.91
N ALA A 254 8.69 -1.62 20.08
CA ALA A 254 10.11 -1.59 19.77
C ALA A 254 10.34 -1.57 18.25
N VAL A 255 9.61 -2.38 17.49
CA VAL A 255 9.63 -2.37 16.01
C VAL A 255 9.29 -0.97 15.50
N GLU A 256 8.17 -0.39 15.96
CA GLU A 256 7.78 0.97 15.57
C GLU A 256 8.86 2.01 15.90
N ALA A 257 9.46 1.94 17.08
CA ALA A 257 10.50 2.88 17.49
C ALA A 257 11.77 2.78 16.61
N ILE A 258 12.20 1.56 16.28
CA ILE A 258 13.36 1.30 15.42
C ILE A 258 13.05 1.75 13.98
N VAL A 259 11.90 1.37 13.43
CA VAL A 259 11.48 1.75 12.07
C VAL A 259 11.40 3.27 11.94
N ASN A 260 10.72 3.96 12.87
CA ASN A 260 10.59 5.42 12.81
C ASN A 260 11.95 6.13 12.93
N ALA A 261 12.90 5.59 13.70
CA ALA A 261 14.25 6.15 13.80
C ALA A 261 15.06 5.98 12.50
N ILE A 262 14.94 4.84 11.83
CA ILE A 262 15.66 4.55 10.57
C ILE A 262 15.00 5.28 9.38
N SER A 263 13.69 5.50 9.42
CA SER A 263 12.91 6.17 8.35
C SER A 263 12.97 7.70 8.37
N GLN A 264 13.76 8.32 9.25
CA GLN A 264 13.86 9.78 9.27
C GLN A 264 14.39 10.33 7.92
N PRO A 265 13.85 11.44 7.39
CA PRO A 265 14.27 11.97 6.08
C PRO A 265 15.77 12.30 5.96
N ASP A 266 16.40 12.75 7.04
CA ASP A 266 17.82 13.12 7.08
C ASP A 266 18.75 12.00 7.57
N SER A 267 18.23 10.79 7.83
CA SER A 267 19.01 9.67 8.41
C SER A 267 20.18 9.23 7.52
N GLN A 268 20.06 9.34 6.20
CA GLN A 268 21.13 9.08 5.22
C GLN A 268 22.43 9.87 5.48
N ARG A 269 22.35 11.02 6.16
CA ARG A 269 23.53 11.83 6.51
C ARG A 269 24.40 11.19 7.60
N TYR A 270 23.85 10.25 8.36
CA TYR A 270 24.51 9.63 9.52
C TYR A 270 24.99 8.21 9.20
N VAL A 271 25.75 8.06 8.10
CA VAL A 271 26.22 6.77 7.55
C VAL A 271 26.89 5.88 8.61
N ASN A 272 27.75 6.45 9.46
CA ASN A 272 28.43 5.69 10.52
C ASN A 272 27.46 5.02 11.50
N THR A 273 26.33 5.66 11.80
CA THR A 273 25.31 5.08 12.67
C THR A 273 24.54 3.99 11.92
N LEU A 274 24.18 4.21 10.65
CA LEU A 274 23.55 3.19 9.81
C LEU A 274 24.41 1.92 9.72
N LEU A 275 25.72 2.06 9.50
CA LEU A 275 26.68 0.94 9.48
C LEU A 275 26.69 0.14 10.79
N LYS A 276 26.52 0.80 11.94
CA LYS A 276 26.44 0.13 13.26
C LYS A 276 25.09 -0.55 13.49
N LEU A 277 24.02 -0.12 12.81
CA LEU A 277 22.69 -0.74 12.89
C LEU A 277 22.61 -2.04 12.08
N VAL A 278 23.31 -2.15 10.94
CA VAL A 278 23.35 -3.37 10.13
C VAL A 278 23.62 -4.64 10.96
N PRO A 279 24.70 -4.76 11.76
CA PRO A 279 24.94 -5.97 12.56
C PRO A 279 23.87 -6.22 13.63
N ARG A 280 23.15 -5.19 14.09
CA ARG A 280 22.04 -5.34 15.04
C ARG A 280 20.80 -5.93 14.39
N VAL A 281 20.50 -5.51 13.15
CA VAL A 281 19.45 -6.13 12.34
C VAL A 281 19.80 -7.58 12.02
N LEU A 282 21.03 -7.84 11.59
CA LEU A 282 21.49 -9.21 11.29
C LEU A 282 21.42 -10.15 12.49
N ALA A 283 21.63 -9.64 13.71
CA ALA A 283 21.50 -10.43 14.93
C ALA A 283 20.06 -10.95 15.19
N LEU A 284 19.05 -10.40 14.52
CA LEU A 284 17.67 -10.87 14.60
C LEU A 284 17.39 -12.10 13.72
N GLN A 285 18.37 -12.57 12.93
CA GLN A 285 18.19 -13.69 12.01
C GLN A 285 17.74 -14.98 12.72
N ASP A 286 18.26 -15.26 13.91
CA ASP A 286 17.87 -16.46 14.67
C ASP A 286 16.44 -16.33 15.21
N GLN A 287 16.06 -15.15 15.71
CA GLN A 287 14.69 -14.87 16.15
C GLN A 287 13.71 -14.97 14.97
N LEU A 288 14.07 -14.45 13.81
CA LEU A 288 13.28 -14.56 12.58
C LEU A 288 13.09 -16.03 12.15
N ARG A 289 14.15 -16.85 12.16
CA ARG A 289 14.02 -18.29 11.85
C ARG A 289 13.13 -19.02 12.85
N ALA A 290 13.28 -18.73 14.14
CA ALA A 290 12.43 -19.32 15.18
C ALA A 290 10.96 -18.92 15.00
N ALA A 291 10.69 -17.65 14.67
CA ALA A 291 9.33 -17.16 14.41
C ALA A 291 8.70 -17.89 13.21
N VAL A 292 9.43 -18.05 12.09
CA VAL A 292 8.97 -18.81 10.93
C VAL A 292 8.66 -20.26 11.29
N GLN A 293 9.52 -20.92 12.06
CA GLN A 293 9.30 -22.32 12.49
C GLN A 293 8.07 -22.48 13.39
N ASN A 294 7.77 -21.47 14.20
CA ASN A 294 6.63 -21.48 15.13
C ASN A 294 5.33 -20.96 14.48
N GLY A 295 5.37 -20.47 13.24
CA GLY A 295 4.22 -19.84 12.58
C GLY A 295 3.83 -18.48 13.17
N ASP A 296 4.76 -17.78 13.81
CA ASP A 296 4.55 -16.45 14.39
C ASP A 296 4.68 -15.37 13.32
N MET A 297 3.55 -15.05 12.68
CA MET A 297 3.49 -14.08 11.59
C MET A 297 3.81 -12.65 12.06
N GLU A 298 3.42 -12.29 13.28
CA GLU A 298 3.61 -10.93 13.82
C GLU A 298 5.10 -10.64 14.04
N THR A 299 5.83 -11.60 14.63
CA THR A 299 7.29 -11.48 14.80
C THR A 299 8.02 -11.47 13.45
N CYS A 300 7.62 -12.33 12.50
CA CYS A 300 8.21 -12.34 11.15
C CYS A 300 8.02 -10.99 10.45
N HIS A 301 6.79 -10.49 10.47
CA HIS A 301 6.42 -9.23 9.84
C HIS A 301 7.15 -8.04 10.49
N GLY A 302 7.22 -7.99 11.83
CA GLY A 302 7.94 -6.93 12.55
C GLY A 302 9.45 -6.90 12.27
N ILE A 303 10.12 -8.05 12.27
CA ILE A 303 11.56 -8.12 11.96
C ILE A 303 11.81 -7.78 10.48
N CYS A 304 10.97 -8.27 9.58
CA CYS A 304 11.05 -7.93 8.15
C CYS A 304 10.94 -6.41 7.94
N ARG A 305 9.98 -5.74 8.59
CA ARG A 305 9.84 -4.27 8.52
C ARG A 305 11.12 -3.55 8.92
N ILE A 306 11.81 -3.99 9.98
CA ILE A 306 13.10 -3.39 10.38
C ILE A 306 14.16 -3.57 9.29
N ALA A 307 14.31 -4.79 8.78
CA ALA A 307 15.31 -5.11 7.75
C ALA A 307 15.06 -4.36 6.44
N VAL A 308 13.82 -4.38 5.97
CA VAL A 308 13.35 -3.68 4.78
C VAL A 308 13.53 -2.17 4.93
N THR A 309 13.14 -1.58 6.07
CA THR A 309 13.29 -0.14 6.32
C THR A 309 14.75 0.31 6.22
N LEU A 310 15.69 -0.50 6.74
CA LEU A 310 17.12 -0.20 6.64
C LEU A 310 17.63 -0.39 5.21
N GLY A 311 17.19 -1.45 4.53
CA GLY A 311 17.62 -1.77 3.17
C GLY A 311 17.09 -0.78 2.13
N GLU A 312 15.78 -0.49 2.14
CA GLU A 312 15.10 0.38 1.18
C GLU A 312 15.58 1.82 1.28
N ASN A 313 15.47 2.41 2.47
CA ASN A 313 15.76 3.84 2.65
C ASN A 313 17.24 4.20 2.50
N HIS A 314 18.14 3.23 2.72
CA HIS A 314 19.59 3.46 2.79
C HIS A 314 20.43 2.60 1.85
N SER A 315 19.80 1.88 0.90
CA SER A 315 20.47 1.02 -0.09
C SER A 315 21.66 1.70 -0.76
N ARG A 316 21.46 2.87 -1.37
CA ARG A 316 22.53 3.65 -2.02
C ARG A 316 23.67 3.98 -1.08
N THR A 317 23.32 4.53 0.08
CA THR A 317 24.27 4.96 1.11
C THR A 317 25.12 3.80 1.60
N LEU A 318 24.52 2.62 1.80
CA LEU A 318 25.21 1.40 2.24
C LEU A 318 26.05 0.80 1.11
N LEU A 319 25.57 0.83 -0.14
CA LEU A 319 26.36 0.41 -1.31
C LEU A 319 27.61 1.29 -1.46
N GLU A 320 27.51 2.60 -1.26
CA GLU A 320 28.68 3.50 -1.33
C GLU A 320 29.78 3.17 -0.33
N GLN A 321 29.48 2.47 0.77
CA GLN A 321 30.47 2.02 1.74
C GLN A 321 31.05 0.66 1.34
N VAL A 322 31.92 0.67 0.32
CA VAL A 322 32.49 -0.54 -0.30
C VAL A 322 33.18 -1.46 0.71
N ASP A 323 33.85 -0.94 1.74
CA ASP A 323 34.49 -1.74 2.79
C ASP A 323 33.50 -2.61 3.60
N HIS A 324 32.21 -2.27 3.56
CA HIS A 324 31.13 -2.93 4.30
C HIS A 324 30.19 -3.76 3.40
N TRP A 325 30.57 -4.02 2.15
CA TRP A 325 29.73 -4.74 1.18
C TRP A 325 29.23 -6.11 1.68
N GLN A 326 30.03 -6.83 2.45
CA GLN A 326 29.67 -8.15 3.01
C GLN A 326 28.51 -8.06 3.99
N SER A 327 28.51 -7.03 4.85
CA SER A 327 27.42 -6.79 5.81
C SER A 327 26.14 -6.40 5.10
N PHE A 328 26.23 -5.58 4.03
CA PHE A 328 25.07 -5.23 3.22
C PHE A 328 24.53 -6.43 2.43
N LEU A 329 25.40 -7.28 1.87
CA LEU A 329 24.99 -8.53 1.23
C LEU A 329 24.31 -9.49 2.21
N ALA A 330 24.79 -9.57 3.47
CA ALA A 330 24.12 -10.34 4.50
C ALA A 330 22.70 -9.79 4.80
N LEU A 331 22.51 -8.47 4.78
CA LEU A 331 21.20 -7.85 4.94
C LEU A 331 20.28 -8.18 3.76
N VAL A 332 20.80 -8.10 2.53
CA VAL A 332 20.06 -8.50 1.32
C VAL A 332 19.62 -9.97 1.41
N ASN A 333 20.49 -10.86 1.89
CA ASN A 333 20.14 -12.28 2.10
C ASN A 333 19.11 -12.49 3.22
N MET A 334 19.10 -11.64 4.25
CA MET A 334 18.06 -11.66 5.27
C MET A 334 16.70 -11.21 4.69
N ILE A 335 16.69 -10.20 3.82
CA ILE A 335 15.48 -9.78 3.10
C ILE A 335 15.00 -10.86 2.12
N MET A 336 15.93 -11.52 1.40
CA MET A 336 15.63 -12.70 0.57
C MET A 336 14.96 -13.82 1.37
N PHE A 337 15.43 -14.07 2.59
CA PHE A 337 14.78 -15.03 3.47
C PHE A 337 13.33 -14.63 3.79
N CYS A 338 13.06 -13.34 4.03
CA CYS A 338 11.69 -12.83 4.21
C CYS A 338 10.82 -12.98 2.94
N THR A 339 11.37 -12.69 1.76
CA THR A 339 10.67 -12.88 0.47
C THR A 339 10.29 -14.35 0.27
N GLY A 340 11.18 -15.27 0.65
CA GLY A 340 11.01 -16.71 0.52
C GLY A 340 10.46 -17.42 1.75
N ILE A 341 9.75 -16.73 2.66
CA ILE A 341 9.13 -17.39 3.82
C ILE A 341 8.21 -18.53 3.33
N PRO A 342 8.31 -19.74 3.90
CA PRO A 342 7.48 -20.88 3.52
C PRO A 342 5.98 -20.61 3.68
N GLY A 343 5.18 -21.19 2.78
CA GLY A 343 3.74 -21.02 2.75
C GLY A 343 3.28 -19.98 1.73
N HIS A 344 1.97 -19.82 1.60
CA HIS A 344 1.34 -18.93 0.65
C HIS A 344 0.91 -17.61 1.29
N TYR A 345 1.23 -16.51 0.62
CA TYR A 345 0.59 -15.23 0.89
C TYR A 345 -0.88 -15.28 0.45
N PRO A 346 -1.84 -14.70 1.20
CA PRO A 346 -1.69 -14.07 2.53
C PRO A 346 -1.97 -15.02 3.70
N VAL A 347 -2.31 -16.29 3.43
CA VAL A 347 -2.93 -17.19 4.41
C VAL A 347 -1.95 -17.73 5.44
N ASN A 348 -0.74 -18.09 5.02
CA ASN A 348 0.27 -18.64 5.92
C ASN A 348 1.26 -17.57 6.40
N GLU A 349 1.45 -16.53 5.61
CA GLU A 349 2.37 -15.44 5.89
C GLU A 349 1.96 -14.17 5.15
N THR A 350 2.27 -13.01 5.74
CA THR A 350 2.00 -11.68 5.16
C THR A 350 3.28 -10.86 4.97
N THR A 351 4.44 -11.51 5.11
CA THR A 351 5.74 -10.86 5.28
C THR A 351 6.46 -10.66 3.94
N SER A 352 6.29 -11.56 2.98
CA SER A 352 7.00 -11.50 1.70
C SER A 352 6.64 -10.25 0.88
N SER A 353 5.40 -9.76 0.98
CA SER A 353 4.92 -8.57 0.27
C SER A 353 5.67 -7.30 0.66
N LEU A 354 6.14 -7.20 1.90
CA LEU A 354 6.93 -6.06 2.37
C LEU A 354 8.27 -5.90 1.64
N THR A 355 8.77 -6.96 1.01
CA THR A 355 10.13 -6.98 0.43
C THR A 355 10.18 -6.55 -1.02
N LEU A 356 9.04 -6.41 -1.70
CA LEU A 356 9.00 -6.21 -3.16
C LEU A 356 9.59 -4.85 -3.57
N ILE A 357 9.30 -3.78 -2.82
CA ILE A 357 9.83 -2.44 -3.09
C ILE A 357 11.35 -2.43 -2.95
N PHE A 358 11.91 -3.12 -1.94
CA PHE A 358 13.34 -3.28 -1.77
C PHE A 358 14.05 -3.83 -3.00
N TRP A 359 13.47 -4.84 -3.65
CA TRP A 359 14.09 -5.44 -4.83
C TRP A 359 14.13 -4.50 -6.02
N TYR A 360 13.09 -3.67 -6.17
CA TYR A 360 13.07 -2.57 -7.12
C TYR A 360 14.13 -1.53 -6.77
N THR A 361 14.14 -1.01 -5.54
CA THR A 361 15.10 0.01 -5.11
C THR A 361 16.54 -0.45 -5.27
N LEU A 362 16.88 -1.68 -4.87
CA LEU A 362 18.23 -2.22 -5.02
C LEU A 362 18.65 -2.31 -6.50
N GLN A 363 17.74 -2.67 -7.39
CA GLN A 363 18.02 -2.77 -8.82
C GLN A 363 18.28 -1.37 -9.39
N ASP A 364 17.39 -0.41 -9.12
CA ASP A 364 17.52 0.97 -9.60
C ASP A 364 18.84 1.61 -9.12
N GLU A 365 19.18 1.43 -7.84
CA GLU A 365 20.42 1.96 -7.29
C GLU A 365 21.67 1.35 -7.95
N ILE A 366 21.69 0.03 -8.15
CA ILE A 366 22.80 -0.66 -8.85
C ILE A 366 22.93 -0.15 -10.29
N MET A 367 21.81 -0.01 -10.99
CA MET A 367 21.77 0.43 -12.39
C MET A 367 22.13 1.92 -12.55
N SER A 368 21.97 2.73 -11.50
CA SER A 368 22.31 4.15 -11.49
C SER A 368 23.80 4.45 -11.28
N PHE A 369 24.62 3.47 -10.90
CA PHE A 369 26.07 3.68 -10.72
C PHE A 369 26.82 3.79 -12.06
N GLU A 370 28.00 4.42 -12.02
CA GLU A 370 28.93 4.45 -13.16
C GLU A 370 29.39 3.04 -13.54
N SER A 371 29.71 2.83 -14.82
CA SER A 371 29.90 1.50 -15.42
C SER A 371 30.90 0.59 -14.71
N GLU A 372 31.99 1.13 -14.16
CA GLU A 372 32.99 0.32 -13.43
C GLU A 372 32.41 -0.24 -12.12
N LYS A 373 31.78 0.61 -11.31
CA LYS A 373 31.15 0.23 -10.04
C LYS A 373 29.92 -0.64 -10.26
N GLN A 374 29.12 -0.29 -11.26
CA GLN A 374 27.97 -1.09 -11.71
C GLN A 374 28.41 -2.51 -12.07
N ALA A 375 29.48 -2.68 -12.86
CA ALA A 375 29.96 -4.00 -13.27
C ALA A 375 30.37 -4.88 -12.06
N VAL A 376 31.02 -4.29 -11.05
CA VAL A 376 31.39 -5.01 -9.82
C VAL A 376 30.14 -5.46 -9.04
N TYR A 377 29.14 -4.59 -8.86
CA TYR A 377 27.91 -5.00 -8.18
C TYR A 377 27.09 -6.00 -8.97
N LEU A 378 27.03 -5.89 -10.30
CA LEU A 378 26.37 -6.88 -11.13
C LEU A 378 27.01 -8.26 -10.97
N GLN A 379 28.34 -8.36 -10.83
CA GLN A 379 28.98 -9.65 -10.53
C GLN A 379 28.53 -10.26 -9.20
N VAL A 380 28.26 -9.43 -8.19
CA VAL A 380 27.83 -9.86 -6.85
C VAL A 380 26.34 -10.17 -6.80
N TYR A 381 25.50 -9.30 -7.38
CA TYR A 381 24.05 -9.33 -7.20
C TYR A 381 23.29 -10.05 -8.31
N ARG A 382 23.85 -10.24 -9.52
CA ARG A 382 23.17 -11.05 -10.57
C ARG A 382 22.77 -12.44 -10.05
N PRO A 383 23.64 -13.22 -9.37
CA PRO A 383 23.24 -14.51 -8.79
C PRO A 383 22.11 -14.39 -7.75
N VAL A 384 22.11 -13.30 -6.97
CA VAL A 384 21.05 -13.04 -5.97
C VAL A 384 19.71 -12.78 -6.66
N TYR A 385 19.71 -12.04 -7.77
CA TYR A 385 18.49 -11.78 -8.53
C TYR A 385 18.00 -13.03 -9.29
N PHE A 386 18.88 -13.91 -9.76
CA PHE A 386 18.44 -15.22 -10.25
C PHE A 386 17.79 -16.06 -9.15
N GLN A 387 18.34 -16.05 -7.93
CA GLN A 387 17.70 -16.68 -6.79
C GLN A 387 16.35 -16.02 -6.46
N LEU A 388 16.25 -14.70 -6.58
CA LEU A 388 15.01 -13.97 -6.36
C LEU A 388 13.92 -14.42 -7.32
N VAL A 389 14.22 -14.56 -8.62
CA VAL A 389 13.28 -15.06 -9.61
C VAL A 389 12.72 -16.41 -9.17
N ASP A 390 13.57 -17.32 -8.71
CA ASP A 390 13.13 -18.66 -8.28
C ASP A 390 12.20 -18.59 -7.06
N VAL A 391 12.50 -17.70 -6.12
CA VAL A 391 11.65 -17.43 -4.97
C VAL A 391 10.31 -16.82 -5.40
N LEU A 392 10.32 -15.76 -6.21
CA LEU A 392 9.11 -15.06 -6.64
C LEU A 392 8.17 -15.97 -7.46
N LEU A 393 8.71 -16.80 -8.35
CA LEU A 393 7.91 -17.78 -9.09
C LEU A 393 7.28 -18.81 -8.16
N HIS A 394 8.01 -19.26 -7.14
CA HIS A 394 7.46 -20.15 -6.12
C HIS A 394 6.36 -19.47 -5.29
N LYS A 395 6.55 -18.20 -4.92
CA LYS A 395 5.57 -17.41 -4.15
C LYS A 395 4.33 -17.02 -4.98
N ALA A 396 4.46 -16.88 -6.29
CA ALA A 396 3.36 -16.63 -7.23
C ALA A 396 2.59 -17.89 -7.61
N GLN A 397 3.14 -19.08 -7.30
CA GLN A 397 2.50 -20.36 -7.59
C GLN A 397 1.22 -20.51 -6.77
N PHE A 398 0.13 -20.94 -7.42
CA PHE A 398 -1.10 -21.27 -6.73
C PHE A 398 -0.91 -22.45 -5.76
N PRO A 399 -1.66 -22.47 -4.63
CA PRO A 399 -1.74 -23.64 -3.77
C PRO A 399 -2.48 -24.79 -4.47
N SER A 400 -2.59 -25.93 -3.78
CA SER A 400 -3.40 -27.06 -4.27
C SER A 400 -4.86 -26.66 -4.46
N ASP A 401 -5.58 -27.31 -5.37
CA ASP A 401 -6.98 -26.99 -5.66
C ASP A 401 -7.88 -27.07 -4.41
N GLN A 402 -7.59 -28.02 -3.52
CA GLN A 402 -8.31 -28.19 -2.24
C GLN A 402 -8.06 -27.03 -1.29
N GLU A 403 -6.81 -26.59 -1.18
CA GLU A 403 -6.42 -25.46 -0.33
C GLU A 403 -6.97 -24.14 -0.91
N TYR A 404 -6.82 -23.91 -2.21
CA TYR A 404 -7.35 -22.71 -2.86
C TYR A 404 -8.88 -22.61 -2.74
N ALA A 405 -9.58 -23.74 -2.78
CA ALA A 405 -11.03 -23.77 -2.56
C ALA A 405 -11.42 -23.34 -1.14
N SER A 406 -10.56 -23.58 -0.15
CA SER A 406 -10.79 -23.20 1.26
C SER A 406 -10.58 -21.71 1.54
N TRP A 407 -9.84 -21.00 0.67
CA TRP A 407 -9.58 -19.57 0.82
C TRP A 407 -10.87 -18.74 0.61
N SER A 408 -11.01 -17.71 1.43
CA SER A 408 -12.03 -16.68 1.35
C SER A 408 -11.87 -15.82 0.08
N SER A 409 -12.92 -15.04 -0.23
CA SER A 409 -12.88 -14.11 -1.36
C SER A 409 -11.80 -13.04 -1.19
N ASP A 410 -11.58 -12.56 0.03
CA ASP A 410 -10.62 -11.49 0.32
C ASP A 410 -9.17 -12.02 0.22
N GLU A 411 -8.91 -13.24 0.69
CA GLU A 411 -7.59 -13.88 0.56
C GLU A 411 -7.21 -14.14 -0.91
N LYS A 412 -8.17 -14.56 -1.73
CA LYS A 412 -7.97 -14.73 -3.18
C LYS A 412 -7.67 -13.42 -3.88
N GLU A 413 -8.39 -12.34 -3.51
CA GLU A 413 -8.14 -11.02 -4.08
C GLU A 413 -6.78 -10.46 -3.64
N GLN A 414 -6.41 -10.63 -2.36
CA GLN A 414 -5.08 -10.26 -1.88
C GLN A 414 -3.98 -11.01 -2.62
N PHE A 415 -4.13 -12.33 -2.85
CA PHE A 415 -3.16 -13.09 -3.63
C PHE A 415 -3.11 -12.64 -5.09
N ARG A 416 -4.25 -12.28 -5.70
CA ARG A 416 -4.28 -11.71 -7.05
C ARG A 416 -3.48 -10.40 -7.12
N ILE A 417 -3.68 -9.49 -6.16
CA ILE A 417 -2.91 -8.23 -6.06
C ILE A 417 -1.42 -8.52 -5.86
N TYR A 418 -1.08 -9.42 -4.93
CA TYR A 418 0.30 -9.82 -4.67
C TYR A 418 1.00 -10.41 -5.90
N ARG A 419 0.29 -11.19 -6.72
CA ARG A 419 0.83 -11.66 -8.01
C ARG A 419 1.12 -10.47 -8.93
N VAL A 420 0.23 -9.48 -9.04
CA VAL A 420 0.50 -8.26 -9.82
C VAL A 420 1.76 -7.54 -9.31
N ASP A 421 1.92 -7.38 -8.00
CA ASP A 421 3.13 -6.77 -7.42
C ASP A 421 4.41 -7.60 -7.74
N ILE A 422 4.30 -8.94 -7.75
CA ILE A 422 5.39 -9.82 -8.22
C ILE A 422 5.66 -9.61 -9.71
N SER A 423 4.64 -9.47 -10.55
CA SER A 423 4.78 -9.23 -11.99
C SER A 423 5.58 -7.96 -12.25
N ASP A 424 5.22 -6.87 -11.57
CA ASP A 424 5.93 -5.60 -11.67
C ASP A 424 7.38 -5.76 -11.21
N THR A 425 7.61 -6.49 -10.11
CA THR A 425 8.97 -6.80 -9.64
C THR A 425 9.77 -7.58 -10.70
N LEU A 426 9.19 -8.62 -11.29
CA LEU A 426 9.85 -9.45 -12.33
C LEU A 426 10.21 -8.65 -13.58
N MET A 427 9.40 -7.64 -13.95
CA MET A 427 9.71 -6.72 -15.03
C MET A 427 11.03 -5.95 -14.77
N TYR A 428 11.21 -5.40 -13.57
CA TYR A 428 12.47 -4.72 -13.21
C TYR A 428 13.65 -5.69 -13.08
N VAL A 429 13.40 -6.93 -12.62
CA VAL A 429 14.43 -7.97 -12.61
C VAL A 429 14.89 -8.30 -14.03
N TYR A 430 13.98 -8.30 -15.01
CA TYR A 430 14.32 -8.50 -16.42
C TYR A 430 15.23 -7.39 -16.97
N GLU A 431 15.02 -6.13 -16.60
CA GLU A 431 15.92 -5.04 -17.02
C GLU A 431 17.37 -5.26 -16.55
N MET A 432 17.57 -5.89 -15.39
CA MET A 432 18.89 -6.19 -14.87
C MET A 432 19.49 -7.48 -15.44
N LEU A 433 18.69 -8.55 -15.56
CA LEU A 433 19.19 -9.87 -15.97
C LEU A 433 19.22 -10.05 -17.49
N GLY A 434 18.32 -9.39 -18.22
CA GLY A 434 18.20 -9.41 -19.67
C GLY A 434 17.83 -10.79 -20.22
N ALA A 435 18.34 -11.10 -21.42
CA ALA A 435 18.03 -12.31 -22.16
C ALA A 435 18.33 -13.62 -21.40
N GLU A 436 19.30 -13.62 -20.49
CA GLU A 436 19.62 -14.80 -19.67
C GLU A 436 18.43 -15.24 -18.79
N LEU A 437 17.58 -14.31 -18.36
CA LEU A 437 16.35 -14.63 -17.63
C LEU A 437 15.37 -15.39 -18.53
N LEU A 438 15.19 -14.94 -19.78
CA LEU A 438 14.32 -15.62 -20.74
C LEU A 438 14.81 -17.04 -21.01
N SER A 439 16.11 -17.21 -21.25
CA SER A 439 16.71 -18.54 -21.44
C SER A 439 16.52 -19.44 -20.21
N ASN A 440 16.69 -18.91 -19.00
CA ASN A 440 16.48 -19.64 -17.76
C ASN A 440 15.01 -20.10 -17.60
N LEU A 441 14.05 -19.22 -17.84
CA LEU A 441 12.63 -19.58 -17.79
C LEU A 441 12.26 -20.61 -18.87
N TYR A 442 12.82 -20.47 -20.08
CA TYR A 442 12.59 -21.39 -21.19
C TYR A 442 13.11 -22.78 -20.87
N ASP A 443 14.33 -22.88 -20.35
CA ASP A 443 14.93 -24.14 -19.94
C ASP A 443 14.11 -24.82 -18.84
N LYS A 444 13.64 -24.06 -17.85
CA LYS A 444 12.80 -24.59 -16.77
C LYS A 444 11.47 -25.13 -17.30
N LEU A 445 10.78 -24.36 -18.13
CA LEU A 445 9.51 -24.78 -18.73
C LEU A 445 9.70 -25.97 -19.68
N GLY A 446 10.72 -25.93 -20.54
CA GLY A 446 11.05 -27.01 -21.46
C GLY A 446 11.39 -28.31 -20.73
N ARG A 447 12.20 -28.25 -19.67
CA ARG A 447 12.48 -29.43 -18.82
C ARG A 447 11.23 -29.96 -18.15
N LEU A 448 10.37 -29.09 -17.61
CA LEU A 448 9.13 -29.49 -16.96
C LEU A 448 8.18 -30.23 -17.93
N LEU A 449 8.04 -29.72 -19.16
CA LEU A 449 7.13 -30.30 -20.16
C LEU A 449 7.67 -31.57 -20.83
N THR A 450 9.00 -31.79 -20.81
CA THR A 450 9.64 -32.96 -21.42
C THR A 450 9.98 -34.07 -20.44
N ASN A 451 10.04 -33.76 -19.13
CA ASN A 451 10.32 -34.75 -18.10
C ASN A 451 9.09 -35.62 -17.83
N THR A 452 9.17 -36.90 -18.21
CA THR A 452 8.09 -37.89 -18.03
C THR A 452 8.13 -38.61 -16.68
N GLU A 453 9.16 -38.38 -15.86
CA GLU A 453 9.37 -39.13 -14.61
C GLU A 453 8.58 -38.56 -13.42
N GLN A 454 8.16 -37.29 -13.48
CA GLN A 454 7.44 -36.63 -12.38
C GLN A 454 6.04 -36.16 -12.83
N PRO A 455 5.01 -36.33 -11.99
CA PRO A 455 3.69 -35.78 -12.29
C PRO A 455 3.77 -34.24 -12.30
N THR A 456 3.52 -33.64 -13.47
CA THR A 456 3.53 -32.19 -13.63
C THR A 456 2.29 -31.57 -12.98
N SER A 457 2.46 -30.77 -11.93
CA SER A 457 1.39 -29.96 -11.36
C SER A 457 1.10 -28.76 -12.26
N TRP A 458 -0.17 -28.51 -12.58
CA TRP A 458 -0.56 -27.36 -13.41
C TRP A 458 -0.11 -26.04 -12.79
N GLN A 459 -0.08 -25.96 -11.45
CA GLN A 459 0.36 -24.79 -10.69
C GLN A 459 1.81 -24.41 -11.01
N HIS A 460 2.71 -25.40 -11.07
CA HIS A 460 4.12 -25.14 -11.35
C HIS A 460 4.34 -24.71 -12.82
N THR A 461 3.65 -25.36 -13.76
CA THR A 461 3.65 -24.93 -15.17
C THR A 461 3.10 -23.52 -15.32
N GLU A 462 2.00 -23.21 -14.62
CA GLU A 462 1.35 -21.91 -14.63
C GLU A 462 2.27 -20.82 -14.06
N ALA A 463 2.97 -21.09 -12.95
CA ALA A 463 3.88 -20.12 -12.35
C ALA A 463 5.06 -19.75 -13.28
N LEU A 464 5.64 -20.74 -13.97
CA LEU A 464 6.70 -20.47 -14.95
C LEU A 464 6.19 -19.66 -16.15
N LEU A 465 4.99 -20.00 -16.63
CA LEU A 465 4.36 -19.27 -17.74
C LEU A 465 3.95 -17.86 -17.32
N TYR A 466 3.50 -17.69 -16.08
CA TYR A 466 3.21 -16.39 -15.48
C TYR A 466 4.46 -15.52 -15.42
N GLY A 467 5.61 -16.09 -15.04
CA GLY A 467 6.89 -15.38 -15.10
C GLY A 467 7.23 -14.85 -16.48
N PHE A 468 6.97 -15.64 -17.53
CA PHE A 468 7.09 -15.18 -18.92
C PHE A 468 6.07 -14.10 -19.27
N GLN A 469 4.82 -14.28 -18.88
CA GLN A 469 3.75 -13.30 -19.12
C GLN A 469 4.12 -11.93 -18.53
N SER A 470 4.67 -11.91 -17.32
CA SER A 470 5.05 -10.69 -16.60
C SER A 470 6.12 -9.85 -17.30
N ILE A 471 6.96 -10.47 -18.12
CA ILE A 471 8.09 -9.80 -18.80
C ILE A 471 7.87 -9.65 -20.31
N ALA A 472 6.84 -10.29 -20.87
CA ALA A 472 6.64 -10.42 -22.32
C ALA A 472 6.48 -9.09 -23.06
N GLU A 473 5.80 -8.10 -22.48
CA GLU A 473 5.61 -6.78 -23.09
C GLU A 473 6.87 -5.88 -23.01
N THR A 474 7.87 -6.26 -22.19
CA THR A 474 9.12 -5.50 -21.98
C THR A 474 10.29 -6.05 -22.82
N ILE A 475 10.09 -7.14 -23.56
CA ILE A 475 11.16 -7.80 -24.31
C ILE A 475 11.59 -6.95 -25.50
N ASP A 476 12.87 -6.55 -25.51
CA ASP A 476 13.48 -5.93 -26.69
C ASP A 476 13.53 -6.93 -27.86
N VAL A 477 13.03 -6.49 -29.02
CA VAL A 477 12.94 -7.22 -30.29
C VAL A 477 14.29 -7.84 -30.69
N ASN A 478 15.40 -7.25 -30.27
CA ASN A 478 16.76 -7.70 -30.54
C ASN A 478 17.15 -9.03 -29.86
N TYR A 479 16.50 -9.43 -28.76
CA TYR A 479 16.87 -10.62 -27.96
C TYR A 479 15.88 -11.80 -28.14
N SER A 480 15.27 -11.88 -29.32
CA SER A 480 14.09 -12.71 -29.59
C SER A 480 14.35 -14.21 -29.77
N ASP A 481 15.59 -14.71 -29.74
CA ASP A 481 15.91 -16.12 -30.04
C ASP A 481 15.15 -17.14 -29.18
N VAL A 482 14.77 -16.77 -27.95
CA VAL A 482 14.04 -17.63 -27.01
C VAL A 482 12.53 -17.67 -27.29
N ILE A 483 11.95 -16.60 -27.86
CA ILE A 483 10.50 -16.43 -28.02
C ILE A 483 9.90 -17.44 -29.01
N PRO A 484 10.51 -17.74 -30.18
CA PRO A 484 10.03 -18.80 -31.04
C PRO A 484 9.99 -20.16 -30.33
N GLY A 485 11.01 -20.43 -29.51
CA GLY A 485 11.08 -21.64 -28.68
C GLY A 485 9.92 -21.71 -27.70
N LEU A 486 9.64 -20.63 -26.97
CA LEU A 486 8.53 -20.53 -26.03
C LEU A 486 7.18 -20.76 -26.73
N ILE A 487 6.95 -20.09 -27.86
CA ILE A 487 5.71 -20.28 -28.64
C ILE A 487 5.57 -21.74 -29.09
N GLY A 488 6.67 -22.41 -29.45
CA GLY A 488 6.68 -23.84 -29.76
C GLY A 488 6.35 -24.75 -28.56
N LEU A 489 6.54 -24.28 -27.32
CA LEU A 489 6.19 -25.01 -26.11
C LEU A 489 4.72 -24.83 -25.70
N ILE A 490 4.10 -23.67 -25.99
CA ILE A 490 2.72 -23.35 -25.57
C ILE A 490 1.72 -24.44 -26.00
N PRO A 491 1.68 -24.91 -27.26
CA PRO A 491 0.76 -25.99 -27.67
C PRO A 491 1.00 -27.34 -26.99
N ARG A 492 2.15 -27.53 -26.35
CA ARG A 492 2.50 -28.77 -25.62
C ARG A 492 2.02 -28.75 -24.16
N ILE A 493 1.55 -27.61 -23.67
CA ILE A 493 1.02 -27.47 -22.32
C ILE A 493 -0.32 -28.21 -22.22
N ASN A 494 -0.45 -29.10 -21.22
CA ASN A 494 -1.70 -29.78 -20.93
C ASN A 494 -2.66 -28.83 -20.18
N ILE A 495 -3.55 -28.17 -20.92
CA ILE A 495 -4.53 -27.23 -20.38
C ILE A 495 -5.66 -28.00 -19.69
N ASN A 496 -5.48 -28.29 -18.41
CA ASN A 496 -6.43 -29.03 -17.57
C ASN A 496 -7.12 -28.17 -16.50
N ASN A 497 -6.79 -26.88 -16.44
CA ASN A 497 -7.24 -25.94 -15.41
C ASN A 497 -7.50 -24.56 -16.03
N VAL A 498 -8.52 -23.84 -15.51
CA VAL A 498 -8.95 -22.54 -16.02
C VAL A 498 -7.89 -21.45 -15.81
N GLN A 499 -7.24 -21.41 -14.65
CA GLN A 499 -6.18 -20.44 -14.36
C GLN A 499 -4.99 -20.63 -15.31
N LEU A 500 -4.56 -21.88 -15.54
CA LEU A 500 -3.51 -22.17 -16.52
C LEU A 500 -3.93 -21.73 -17.93
N ALA A 501 -5.19 -21.99 -18.33
CA ALA A 501 -5.70 -21.56 -19.63
C ALA A 501 -5.70 -20.03 -19.78
N ASP A 502 -6.11 -19.29 -18.74
CA ASP A 502 -6.05 -17.83 -18.71
C ASP A 502 -4.62 -17.32 -18.86
N THR A 503 -3.66 -17.88 -18.11
CA THR A 503 -2.24 -17.52 -18.20
C THR A 503 -1.66 -17.81 -19.59
N VAL A 504 -2.06 -18.90 -20.25
CA VAL A 504 -1.71 -19.17 -21.65
C VAL A 504 -2.26 -18.08 -22.57
N MET A 505 -3.55 -17.74 -22.45
CA MET A 505 -4.17 -16.70 -23.28
C MET A 505 -3.47 -15.35 -23.08
N PHE A 506 -3.28 -14.93 -21.83
CA PHE A 506 -2.62 -13.66 -21.54
C PHE A 506 -1.16 -13.62 -22.00
N THR A 507 -0.43 -14.74 -21.93
CA THR A 507 0.94 -14.83 -22.47
C THR A 507 0.94 -14.64 -23.99
N ILE A 508 0.03 -15.30 -24.71
CA ILE A 508 -0.12 -15.11 -26.16
C ILE A 508 -0.47 -13.65 -26.48
N GLY A 509 -1.39 -13.06 -25.70
CA GLY A 509 -1.79 -11.67 -25.86
C GLY A 509 -0.67 -10.67 -25.61
N ALA A 510 0.19 -10.93 -24.62
CA ALA A 510 1.37 -10.11 -24.34
C ALA A 510 2.42 -10.17 -25.46
N LEU A 511 2.49 -11.29 -26.19
CA LEU A 511 3.38 -11.48 -27.34
C LEU A 511 2.79 -10.94 -28.67
N ALA A 512 1.64 -10.25 -28.65
CA ALA A 512 0.95 -9.81 -29.88
C ALA A 512 1.79 -8.86 -30.73
N GLU A 513 2.54 -7.93 -30.13
CA GLU A 513 3.43 -7.02 -30.87
C GLU A 513 4.57 -7.81 -31.53
N TRP A 514 5.18 -8.75 -30.81
CA TRP A 514 6.22 -9.62 -31.35
C TRP A 514 5.72 -10.51 -32.51
N LEU A 515 4.46 -10.98 -32.42
CA LEU A 515 3.83 -11.78 -33.47
C LEU A 515 3.59 -10.99 -34.76
N ALA A 516 3.41 -9.67 -34.69
CA ALA A 516 3.30 -8.82 -35.88
C ALA A 516 4.61 -8.81 -36.68
N ASP A 517 5.76 -8.86 -36.01
CA ASP A 517 7.07 -8.97 -36.67
C ASP A 517 7.41 -10.40 -37.12
N HIS A 518 6.71 -11.42 -36.60
CA HIS A 518 6.95 -12.83 -36.90
C HIS A 518 5.68 -13.61 -37.30
N PRO A 519 5.01 -13.25 -38.41
CA PRO A 519 3.68 -13.78 -38.77
C PRO A 519 3.59 -15.30 -38.92
N VAL A 520 4.71 -15.97 -39.23
CA VAL A 520 4.79 -17.43 -39.36
C VAL A 520 4.30 -18.13 -38.08
N MET A 521 4.54 -17.52 -36.92
CA MET A 521 4.20 -18.07 -35.61
C MET A 521 2.70 -17.97 -35.28
N LEU A 522 1.92 -17.14 -35.99
CA LEU A 522 0.47 -17.03 -35.82
C LEU A 522 -0.24 -18.38 -35.96
N SER A 523 0.23 -19.21 -36.90
CA SER A 523 -0.30 -20.56 -37.14
C SER A 523 -0.22 -21.49 -35.92
N SER A 524 0.71 -21.22 -34.98
CA SER A 524 0.92 -22.04 -33.79
C SER A 524 0.03 -21.62 -32.60
N VAL A 525 -0.37 -20.35 -32.52
CA VAL A 525 -1.10 -19.79 -31.37
C VAL A 525 -2.57 -19.52 -31.64
N LEU A 526 -2.91 -19.09 -32.87
CA LEU A 526 -4.27 -18.70 -33.22
C LEU A 526 -5.30 -19.84 -33.04
N PRO A 527 -5.01 -21.11 -33.37
CA PRO A 527 -5.93 -22.20 -33.11
C PRO A 527 -6.30 -22.34 -31.62
N LEU A 528 -5.34 -22.12 -30.71
CA LEU A 528 -5.58 -22.19 -29.26
C LEU A 528 -6.50 -21.06 -28.80
N VAL A 529 -6.29 -19.85 -29.30
CA VAL A 529 -7.13 -18.68 -28.97
C VAL A 529 -8.56 -18.87 -29.46
N LEU A 530 -8.73 -19.35 -30.70
CA LEU A 530 -10.06 -19.60 -31.28
C LEU A 530 -10.78 -20.75 -30.58
N GLN A 531 -10.06 -21.79 -30.14
CA GLN A 531 -10.64 -22.86 -29.33
C GLN A 531 -11.10 -22.34 -27.96
N ALA A 532 -10.29 -21.51 -27.30
CA ALA A 532 -10.62 -20.92 -25.99
C ALA A 532 -11.82 -19.97 -26.04
N LEU A 533 -12.05 -19.31 -27.19
CA LEU A 533 -13.20 -18.42 -27.41
C LEU A 533 -14.56 -19.14 -27.22
N GLY A 534 -14.60 -20.46 -27.44
CA GLY A 534 -15.77 -21.29 -27.21
C GLY A 534 -16.05 -21.63 -25.74
N ASN A 535 -15.16 -21.26 -24.80
CA ASN A 535 -15.30 -21.55 -23.39
C ASN A 535 -15.76 -20.31 -22.60
N PRO A 536 -16.95 -20.32 -21.97
CA PRO A 536 -17.45 -19.16 -21.22
C PRO A 536 -16.57 -18.79 -20.02
N ASP A 537 -15.86 -19.74 -19.42
CA ASP A 537 -14.98 -19.49 -18.28
C ASP A 537 -13.71 -18.71 -18.68
N LEU A 538 -13.32 -18.78 -19.96
CA LEU A 538 -12.16 -18.08 -20.54
C LEU A 538 -12.56 -16.84 -21.33
N SER A 539 -13.78 -16.36 -21.16
CA SER A 539 -14.38 -15.27 -21.94
C SER A 539 -13.55 -13.98 -21.92
N VAL A 540 -13.01 -13.59 -20.76
CA VAL A 540 -12.22 -12.36 -20.63
C VAL A 540 -10.86 -12.49 -21.32
N SER A 541 -10.13 -13.56 -21.02
CA SER A 541 -8.75 -13.78 -21.48
C SER A 541 -8.69 -14.06 -22.98
N SER A 542 -9.54 -14.95 -23.50
CA SER A 542 -9.59 -15.30 -24.93
C SER A 542 -9.96 -14.12 -25.81
N VAL A 543 -11.02 -13.36 -25.47
CA VAL A 543 -11.47 -12.21 -26.27
C VAL A 543 -10.46 -11.07 -26.22
N SER A 544 -9.87 -10.80 -25.05
CA SER A 544 -8.82 -9.78 -24.92
C SER A 544 -7.60 -10.13 -25.78
N THR A 545 -7.18 -11.39 -25.75
CA THR A 545 -6.06 -11.91 -26.55
C THR A 545 -6.35 -11.82 -28.04
N LEU A 546 -7.52 -12.26 -28.49
CA LEU A 546 -7.93 -12.14 -29.89
C LEU A 546 -7.95 -10.68 -30.35
N LYS A 547 -8.45 -9.77 -29.51
CA LYS A 547 -8.44 -8.34 -29.80
C LYS A 547 -7.02 -7.80 -29.96
N LYS A 548 -6.07 -8.18 -29.08
CA LYS A 548 -4.66 -7.77 -29.21
C LYS A 548 -4.05 -8.30 -30.51
N ILE A 549 -4.20 -9.59 -30.81
CA ILE A 549 -3.71 -10.20 -32.06
C ILE A 549 -4.31 -9.50 -33.29
N CYS A 550 -5.63 -9.29 -33.30
CA CYS A 550 -6.30 -8.60 -34.41
C CYS A 550 -5.81 -7.16 -34.58
N ARG A 551 -5.43 -6.46 -33.50
CA ARG A 551 -4.94 -5.09 -33.55
C ARG A 551 -3.52 -5.03 -34.12
N GLU A 552 -2.61 -5.85 -33.59
CA GLU A 552 -1.18 -5.80 -33.93
C GLU A 552 -0.90 -6.50 -35.28
N CYS A 553 -1.51 -7.65 -35.54
CA CYS A 553 -1.17 -8.50 -36.69
C CYS A 553 -2.14 -8.33 -37.88
N LYS A 554 -2.93 -7.25 -37.94
CA LYS A 554 -4.04 -7.11 -38.90
C LYS A 554 -3.66 -7.35 -40.37
N TYR A 555 -2.46 -6.98 -40.79
CA TYR A 555 -2.00 -7.13 -42.18
C TYR A 555 -1.65 -8.58 -42.55
N ASP A 556 -1.33 -9.42 -41.57
CA ASP A 556 -0.96 -10.82 -41.75
C ASP A 556 -2.09 -11.81 -41.42
N LEU A 557 -3.20 -11.31 -40.88
CA LEU A 557 -4.40 -12.08 -40.58
C LEU A 557 -5.36 -12.36 -41.76
N PRO A 558 -5.30 -11.75 -42.97
CA PRO A 558 -6.21 -12.07 -44.06
C PRO A 558 -6.36 -13.58 -44.38
N PRO A 559 -5.30 -14.41 -44.36
CA PRO A 559 -5.43 -15.85 -44.57
C PRO A 559 -6.30 -16.58 -43.53
N TYR A 560 -6.43 -16.01 -42.33
CA TYR A 560 -7.18 -16.58 -41.21
C TYR A 560 -8.56 -15.94 -41.04
N ALA A 561 -8.86 -14.85 -41.74
CA ALA A 561 -10.02 -14.01 -41.49
C ALA A 561 -11.35 -14.76 -41.56
N THR A 562 -11.52 -15.64 -42.55
CA THR A 562 -12.74 -16.47 -42.68
C THR A 562 -12.97 -17.34 -41.45
N ASN A 563 -11.92 -17.95 -40.91
CA ASN A 563 -12.02 -18.80 -39.73
C ASN A 563 -12.33 -17.98 -38.48
N ILE A 564 -11.63 -16.84 -38.29
CA ILE A 564 -11.85 -15.95 -37.14
C ILE A 564 -13.30 -15.43 -37.13
N VAL A 565 -13.81 -14.97 -38.28
CA VAL A 565 -15.20 -14.48 -38.41
C VAL A 565 -16.19 -15.60 -38.12
N ALA A 566 -15.98 -16.81 -38.66
CA ALA A 566 -16.89 -17.93 -38.46
C ALA A 566 -17.00 -18.34 -36.98
N VAL A 567 -15.86 -18.51 -36.29
CA VAL A 567 -15.84 -18.85 -34.86
C VAL A 567 -16.47 -17.73 -34.03
N SER A 568 -16.14 -16.47 -34.32
CA SER A 568 -16.70 -15.32 -33.60
C SER A 568 -18.23 -15.23 -33.74
N GLN A 569 -18.76 -15.48 -34.94
CA GLN A 569 -20.20 -15.53 -35.18
C GLN A 569 -20.87 -16.67 -34.39
N GLU A 570 -20.28 -17.87 -34.41
CA GLU A 570 -20.81 -19.02 -33.68
C GLU A 570 -20.89 -18.75 -32.17
N VAL A 571 -19.84 -18.17 -31.59
CA VAL A 571 -19.74 -17.84 -30.17
C VAL A 571 -20.75 -16.75 -29.78
N LEU A 572 -20.95 -15.73 -30.63
CA LEU A 572 -21.95 -14.69 -30.44
C LEU A 572 -23.39 -15.24 -30.51
N ILE A 573 -23.69 -16.09 -31.50
CA ILE A 573 -25.00 -16.74 -31.66
C ILE A 573 -25.32 -17.61 -30.44
N LYS A 574 -24.33 -18.35 -29.92
CA LYS A 574 -24.47 -19.19 -28.72
C LYS A 574 -24.52 -18.40 -27.41
N GLN A 575 -24.34 -17.07 -27.45
CA GLN A 575 -24.32 -16.20 -26.26
C GLN A 575 -23.32 -16.65 -25.18
N ILE A 576 -22.14 -17.09 -25.60
CA ILE A 576 -21.09 -17.59 -24.68
C ILE A 576 -20.54 -16.46 -23.81
N HIS A 577 -20.45 -15.25 -24.35
CA HIS A 577 -19.83 -14.10 -23.71
C HIS A 577 -20.85 -13.11 -23.13
N LYS A 578 -20.44 -12.39 -22.08
CA LYS A 578 -21.20 -11.26 -21.54
C LYS A 578 -21.06 -10.03 -22.45
N THR A 579 -21.98 -9.08 -22.32
CA THR A 579 -22.05 -7.86 -23.12
C THR A 579 -20.70 -7.17 -23.33
N SER A 580 -19.90 -6.94 -22.27
CA SER A 580 -18.60 -6.27 -22.37
C SER A 580 -17.62 -7.00 -23.28
N GLN A 581 -17.54 -8.33 -23.17
CA GLN A 581 -16.68 -9.16 -24.01
C GLN A 581 -17.20 -9.22 -25.45
N CYS A 582 -18.52 -9.24 -25.68
CA CYS A 582 -19.06 -9.11 -27.03
C CYS A 582 -18.61 -7.77 -27.68
N MET A 583 -18.57 -6.66 -26.92
CA MET A 583 -18.06 -5.39 -27.44
C MET A 583 -16.58 -5.49 -27.85
N TRP A 584 -15.75 -6.12 -27.04
CA TRP A 584 -14.33 -6.33 -27.37
C TRP A 584 -14.14 -7.26 -28.57
N LEU A 585 -15.00 -8.27 -28.72
CA LEU A 585 -14.98 -9.15 -29.89
C LEU A 585 -15.34 -8.38 -31.17
N MET A 586 -16.34 -7.49 -31.13
CA MET A 586 -16.65 -6.62 -32.27
C MET A 586 -15.48 -5.68 -32.62
N GLN A 587 -14.75 -5.20 -31.62
CA GLN A 587 -13.51 -4.43 -31.85
C GLN A 587 -12.41 -5.28 -32.51
N ALA A 588 -12.25 -6.53 -32.08
CA ALA A 588 -11.29 -7.46 -32.70
C ALA A 588 -11.64 -7.70 -34.18
N LEU A 589 -12.93 -7.88 -34.49
CA LEU A 589 -13.41 -8.05 -35.85
C LEU A 589 -13.24 -6.78 -36.69
N GLY A 590 -13.44 -5.59 -36.12
CA GLY A 590 -13.21 -4.34 -36.84
C GLY A 590 -11.76 -4.18 -37.29
N PHE A 591 -10.80 -4.46 -36.41
CA PHE A 591 -9.38 -4.47 -36.80
C PHE A 591 -9.07 -5.51 -37.88
N LEU A 592 -9.57 -6.74 -37.73
CA LEU A 592 -9.37 -7.80 -38.73
C LEU A 592 -9.91 -7.40 -40.11
N LEU A 593 -11.14 -6.88 -40.16
CA LEU A 593 -11.81 -6.52 -41.40
C LEU A 593 -11.13 -5.31 -42.07
N SER A 594 -10.54 -4.39 -41.30
CA SER A 594 -9.87 -3.19 -41.83
C SER A 594 -8.69 -3.48 -42.78
N ALA A 595 -8.15 -4.71 -42.75
CA ALA A 595 -7.03 -5.13 -43.59
C ALA A 595 -7.44 -5.98 -44.80
N LEU A 596 -8.74 -6.28 -44.98
CA LEU A 596 -9.23 -7.09 -46.09
C LEU A 596 -9.53 -6.22 -47.34
N PRO A 597 -9.61 -6.83 -48.54
CA PRO A 597 -10.15 -6.16 -49.71
C PRO A 597 -11.61 -5.73 -49.49
N VAL A 598 -12.01 -4.59 -50.05
CA VAL A 598 -13.35 -3.99 -49.86
C VAL A 598 -14.50 -4.98 -50.13
N GLU A 599 -14.37 -5.83 -51.15
CA GLU A 599 -15.38 -6.86 -51.46
C GLU A 599 -15.56 -7.88 -50.33
N ASP A 600 -14.45 -8.31 -49.73
CA ASP A 600 -14.45 -9.23 -48.59
C ASP A 600 -14.93 -8.55 -47.31
N ILE A 601 -14.62 -7.26 -47.12
CA ILE A 601 -15.17 -6.45 -46.03
C ILE A 601 -16.70 -6.46 -46.13
N LEU A 602 -17.27 -6.08 -47.27
CA LEU A 602 -18.72 -6.03 -47.47
C LEU A 602 -19.37 -7.40 -47.24
N ARG A 603 -18.78 -8.48 -47.77
CA ARG A 603 -19.29 -9.84 -47.59
C ARG A 603 -19.34 -10.24 -46.11
N ASN A 604 -18.25 -10.03 -45.38
CA ASN A 604 -18.17 -10.38 -43.96
C ASN A 604 -19.05 -9.48 -43.10
N LEU A 605 -19.15 -8.19 -43.43
CA LEU A 605 -19.96 -7.21 -42.71
C LEU A 605 -21.45 -7.49 -42.85
N HIS A 606 -21.91 -7.85 -44.06
CA HIS A 606 -23.26 -8.35 -44.27
C HIS A 606 -23.54 -9.61 -43.43
N SER A 607 -22.65 -10.60 -43.48
CA SER A 607 -22.81 -11.83 -42.71
C SER A 607 -22.87 -11.58 -41.19
N LEU A 608 -22.03 -10.68 -40.67
CA LEU A 608 -21.93 -10.38 -39.24
C LEU A 608 -23.09 -9.54 -38.72
N ILE A 609 -23.55 -8.54 -39.48
CA ILE A 609 -24.48 -7.52 -38.99
C ILE A 609 -25.94 -7.84 -39.32
N THR A 610 -26.23 -8.50 -40.45
CA THR A 610 -27.61 -8.76 -40.88
C THR A 610 -28.51 -9.42 -39.81
N PRO A 611 -28.06 -10.44 -39.06
CA PRO A 611 -28.88 -11.03 -37.99
C PRO A 611 -29.28 -10.02 -36.91
N TYR A 612 -28.38 -9.11 -36.56
CA TYR A 612 -28.64 -8.08 -35.54
C TYR A 612 -29.52 -6.94 -36.06
N ILE A 613 -29.42 -6.58 -37.35
CA ILE A 613 -30.35 -5.61 -37.97
C ILE A 613 -31.77 -6.19 -37.94
N GLN A 614 -31.95 -7.44 -38.36
CA GLN A 614 -33.27 -8.09 -38.35
C GLN A 614 -33.85 -8.18 -36.93
N GLN A 615 -32.99 -8.46 -35.94
CA GLN A 615 -33.41 -8.46 -34.54
C GLN A 615 -33.79 -7.05 -34.06
N LEU A 616 -33.04 -6.02 -34.47
CA LEU A 616 -33.31 -4.63 -34.12
C LEU A 616 -34.61 -4.12 -34.78
N GLU A 617 -34.87 -4.48 -36.04
CA GLU A 617 -36.14 -4.20 -36.72
C GLU A 617 -37.32 -4.79 -35.95
N LYS A 618 -37.21 -6.06 -35.55
CA LYS A 618 -38.25 -6.73 -34.76
C LYS A 618 -38.47 -6.05 -33.40
N LEU A 619 -37.39 -5.64 -32.72
CA LEU A 619 -37.45 -4.92 -31.45
C LEU A 619 -38.02 -3.49 -31.59
N ALA A 620 -37.86 -2.86 -32.76
CA ALA A 620 -38.38 -1.53 -33.04
C ALA A 620 -39.92 -1.50 -33.18
N ASP A 621 -40.50 -2.61 -33.64
CA ASP A 621 -41.96 -2.79 -33.75
C ASP A 621 -42.62 -3.17 -32.41
N GLU A 622 -41.83 -3.56 -31.40
CA GLU A 622 -42.34 -3.96 -30.08
C GLU A 622 -42.54 -2.78 -29.13
N THR A 623 -43.48 -2.90 -28.19
CA THR A 623 -43.74 -1.83 -27.21
C THR A 623 -42.56 -1.63 -26.24
N PRO A 624 -42.20 -0.38 -25.89
CA PRO A 624 -41.07 -0.10 -25.00
C PRO A 624 -41.21 -0.78 -23.65
N ASN A 625 -40.23 -1.61 -23.30
CA ASN A 625 -40.13 -2.24 -21.98
C ASN A 625 -38.65 -2.37 -21.55
N PRO A 626 -38.37 -2.62 -20.26
CA PRO A 626 -37.00 -2.71 -19.76
C PRO A 626 -36.13 -3.79 -20.42
N ALA A 627 -36.71 -4.94 -20.80
CA ALA A 627 -35.97 -6.02 -21.46
C ALA A 627 -35.61 -5.64 -22.91
N ASN A 628 -36.55 -5.07 -23.66
CA ASN A 628 -36.32 -4.59 -25.02
C ASN A 628 -35.28 -3.47 -25.04
N LYS A 629 -35.30 -2.57 -24.04
CA LYS A 629 -34.28 -1.53 -23.88
C LYS A 629 -32.87 -2.14 -23.77
N LEU A 630 -32.69 -3.20 -22.96
CA LEU A 630 -31.39 -3.86 -22.81
C LEU A 630 -30.93 -4.51 -24.11
N ALA A 631 -31.82 -5.19 -24.83
CA ALA A 631 -31.50 -5.80 -26.13
C ALA A 631 -31.13 -4.76 -27.20
N ILE A 632 -31.87 -3.66 -27.29
CA ILE A 632 -31.59 -2.55 -28.20
C ILE A 632 -30.22 -1.93 -27.88
N ILE A 633 -29.95 -1.62 -26.61
CA ILE A 633 -28.66 -1.05 -26.18
C ILE A 633 -27.51 -2.02 -26.50
N HIS A 634 -27.71 -3.32 -26.31
CA HIS A 634 -26.70 -4.33 -26.64
C HIS A 634 -26.37 -4.30 -28.14
N ILE A 635 -27.36 -4.36 -29.04
CA ILE A 635 -27.14 -4.35 -30.50
C ILE A 635 -26.46 -3.05 -30.95
N LEU A 636 -26.94 -1.90 -30.49
CA LEU A 636 -26.31 -0.61 -30.80
C LEU A 636 -24.87 -0.55 -30.30
N GLY A 637 -24.59 -1.15 -29.14
CA GLY A 637 -23.24 -1.32 -28.61
C GLY A 637 -22.36 -2.16 -29.53
N LEU A 638 -22.85 -3.28 -30.05
CA LEU A 638 -22.09 -4.14 -30.97
C LEU A 638 -21.68 -3.37 -32.23
N LEU A 639 -22.63 -2.64 -32.83
CA LEU A 639 -22.41 -1.84 -34.03
C LEU A 639 -21.39 -0.71 -33.78
N SER A 640 -21.56 0.05 -32.70
CA SER A 640 -20.65 1.16 -32.40
C SER A 640 -19.22 0.67 -32.14
N ASN A 641 -19.06 -0.45 -31.45
CA ASN A 641 -17.74 -1.03 -31.16
C ASN A 641 -17.05 -1.61 -32.41
N LEU A 642 -17.81 -2.20 -33.33
CA LEU A 642 -17.28 -2.62 -34.63
C LEU A 642 -16.73 -1.42 -35.40
N PHE A 643 -17.56 -0.38 -35.56
CA PHE A 643 -17.18 0.81 -36.34
C PHE A 643 -16.13 1.70 -35.66
N THR A 644 -15.89 1.52 -34.35
CA THR A 644 -14.80 2.20 -33.65
C THR A 644 -13.41 1.74 -34.15
N THR A 645 -13.31 0.51 -34.67
CA THR A 645 -12.03 -0.12 -35.03
C THR A 645 -11.91 -0.50 -36.50
N LEU A 646 -13.03 -0.55 -37.23
CA LEU A 646 -13.06 -0.71 -38.68
C LEU A 646 -12.77 0.63 -39.37
N ASP A 647 -11.49 0.90 -39.60
CA ASP A 647 -11.02 2.08 -40.34
C ASP A 647 -10.37 1.65 -41.66
N ILE A 648 -11.02 1.98 -42.78
CA ILE A 648 -10.55 1.67 -44.14
C ILE A 648 -9.72 2.80 -44.77
N SER A 649 -9.60 3.96 -44.10
CA SER A 649 -8.96 5.15 -44.68
C SER A 649 -7.49 4.96 -45.05
N LYS A 650 -6.76 4.07 -44.33
CA LYS A 650 -5.35 3.78 -44.61
C LYS A 650 -5.12 2.94 -45.88
N GLN A 651 -6.13 2.23 -46.39
CA GLN A 651 -6.02 1.49 -47.66
C GLN A 651 -6.13 2.42 -48.88
N ASP A 652 -6.83 3.55 -48.74
CA ASP A 652 -7.02 4.53 -49.82
C ASP A 652 -5.72 5.32 -50.11
N ASP A 653 -4.84 5.52 -49.12
CA ASP A 653 -3.55 6.20 -49.32
C ASP A 653 -2.49 5.32 -50.02
N GLU A 654 -2.43 4.01 -49.75
CA GLU A 654 -1.47 3.11 -50.41
C GLU A 654 -1.91 2.68 -51.82
N SER A 655 -3.22 2.61 -52.09
CA SER A 655 -3.73 2.30 -53.43
C SER A 655 -3.56 3.44 -54.44
N ALA A 656 -3.34 4.67 -53.97
CA ALA A 656 -3.06 5.83 -54.81
C ALA A 656 -1.63 5.85 -55.41
N ASP A 657 -0.65 5.22 -54.76
CA ASP A 657 0.76 5.20 -55.23
C ASP A 657 1.10 4.01 -56.17
N GLY A 658 0.16 3.06 -56.34
CA GLY A 658 0.40 1.80 -57.07
C GLY A 658 0.03 1.77 -58.57
N THR A 659 -0.44 2.87 -59.16
CA THR A 659 -0.93 2.88 -60.56
C THR A 659 -0.27 3.94 -61.44
N ALA A 660 1.02 3.77 -61.70
CA ALA A 660 1.64 4.31 -62.92
C ALA A 660 2.03 3.14 -63.84
N PRO A 661 1.42 2.99 -65.04
CA PRO A 661 1.86 1.99 -66.01
C PRO A 661 3.25 2.41 -66.56
N PRO A 662 4.11 1.46 -66.97
CA PRO A 662 5.34 1.80 -67.64
C PRO A 662 5.01 2.43 -69.00
N ALA A 663 5.45 3.68 -69.19
CA ALA A 663 5.45 4.32 -70.49
C ALA A 663 6.75 3.94 -71.21
N ASP A 664 6.60 3.17 -72.29
CA ASP A 664 7.52 2.83 -73.40
C ASP A 664 9.05 2.79 -73.16
#